data_AF-A0A8X7MWW2-F1
#
_entry.id   AF-A0A8X7MWW2-F1
#
_cell.length_a   1.000
_cell.length_b   1.000
_cell.length_c   1.000
_cell.angle_alpha   90.00
_cell.angle_beta   90.00
_cell.angle_gamma   90.00
#
_symmetry.space_group_name_H-M   'P 1'
#
loop_
_entity.id
_entity.type
_entity.pdbx_description
1 polymer ?
#
loop_
_entity_poly.entity_id
_entity_poly.type
_entity_poly.pdbx_seq_one_letter_code
_entity_poly.pdbx_strand_id
1 'polypeptide(L)'
;MRLSLSLLLAAAAVTCSSADSPPNPVQPVGPTTPGQSTGIERAGPEAQKRCAWLAANFASKSSQPINNTFTEYYPEGSNPSLELLVARYPEGTLPSEFLPNLQETISEVGPDIDISADGGYGKAGGRTGSHGPLGSLPAFCRFGGNLPTSALTAVLFEVWLPLASDPLIPLAAPNSSDYPTSTTPIVLGNDGTIIKGPPSLLHPKSSSPEAPSIASALPLSVTAAAPDDIKPPPRTPLSRRLLKQHKQHSDHHSAKAISGDDVFGTTPDFDGWNGRLLFIGNGGQRGFVPLPDLKQAMSRHRFAVAGSNAGHFSSTRGTTWALGPQGADAARDWSSRAVHVARQASLEVIDLFYGSTAGARVKGDPNPSKFSPDRLRSYYSGCSAGGAQGFGSVQDYPEDFDGVLVGAPAIYFNRVNHGQIHTQGRHRKHVAGAGYFDIKLLTTSVRDLVLEQCDALDGLKDGVINEAYTCKPDFDPLLCGSTSKWGQDAAACFDSTQLANLKELFQPTIYNSTFVYDRYLPGLDISSDSLTGAADKAIGWITNAVLQNQTAPGFDGYNNETLEIFQKGQDLNLGGSNVDNPDISAFLNGGKRKLIHYHGLGDLTISPAASIRYHDEVSSAVQGKTSGPLSDSYRLFSIPGMGHCRSGPGPWLFGGPTQRDAGNTPLQWDTRHDMLLSLVGWTEGKWDPTYQVGAAYNSQTSAEANNYTTWSRQYGLRHTRKLCPWPQVAHYDGHGRTDGPRAFRSFDCQDP
;
A
#
# COMPACT_ATOMS: atom_id res chain seq x y z
N MET A 1 49.73 9.54 24.32
CA MET A 1 51.07 9.99 24.76
C MET A 1 51.75 10.62 23.56
N ARG A 2 52.14 11.90 23.68
CA ARG A 2 52.62 12.78 22.59
C ARG A 2 53.97 12.34 22.03
N LEU A 3 54.23 12.61 20.75
CA LEU A 3 55.48 13.23 20.32
C LEU A 3 55.32 13.94 18.96
N SER A 4 55.94 15.10 18.85
CA SER A 4 55.85 16.11 17.79
C SER A 4 57.16 16.20 17.02
N LEU A 5 57.14 16.65 15.74
CA LEU A 5 58.06 17.63 15.07
C LEU A 5 57.79 17.59 13.54
N SER A 6 57.25 18.66 12.92
CA SER A 6 57.95 19.75 12.18
C SER A 6 58.25 19.43 10.70
N LEU A 7 57.51 19.97 9.72
CA LEU A 7 57.63 21.26 9.00
C LEU A 7 58.66 21.28 7.86
N LEU A 8 58.19 21.53 6.62
CA LEU A 8 58.98 22.15 5.54
C LEU A 8 58.03 22.87 4.57
N LEU A 9 58.18 24.20 4.52
CA LEU A 9 57.62 25.12 3.53
C LEU A 9 58.43 25.06 2.23
N ALA A 10 57.77 25.29 1.09
CA ALA A 10 58.35 26.00 -0.04
C ALA A 10 57.31 26.96 -0.62
N ALA A 11 57.63 28.25 -0.57
CA ALA A 11 56.90 29.35 -1.19
C ALA A 11 57.69 29.85 -2.39
N ALA A 12 57.00 30.23 -3.47
CA ALA A 12 57.49 31.20 -4.44
C ALA A 12 56.30 32.04 -4.92
N ALA A 13 56.37 33.34 -4.61
CA ALA A 13 55.45 34.39 -5.01
C ALA A 13 55.76 34.87 -6.45
N VAL A 14 54.83 35.64 -7.06
CA VAL A 14 55.07 37.04 -7.48
C VAL A 14 53.85 37.63 -8.23
N THR A 15 53.27 38.64 -7.57
CA THR A 15 52.69 39.93 -8.02
C THR A 15 51.43 40.05 -8.91
N CYS A 16 50.46 40.76 -8.32
CA CYS A 16 49.41 41.55 -8.94
C CYS A 16 49.93 42.69 -9.84
N SER A 17 49.11 43.04 -10.84
CA SER A 17 49.06 44.35 -11.48
C SER A 17 47.58 44.79 -11.53
N SER A 18 47.29 45.94 -10.92
CA SER A 18 46.00 46.64 -10.91
C SER A 18 46.04 47.88 -11.80
N ALA A 19 45.01 48.08 -12.62
CA ALA A 19 44.49 49.37 -13.09
C ALA A 19 43.06 49.10 -13.60
N ASP A 20 42.01 49.39 -12.83
CA ASP A 20 41.30 50.67 -12.68
C ASP A 20 40.26 50.95 -13.77
N SER A 21 38.98 50.75 -13.41
CA SER A 21 37.88 51.72 -13.59
C SER A 21 36.65 51.27 -12.75
N PRO A 22 36.12 52.11 -11.84
CA PRO A 22 35.08 51.73 -10.89
C PRO A 22 33.66 51.72 -11.48
N PRO A 23 32.74 50.88 -10.95
CA PRO A 23 31.34 50.84 -11.37
C PRO A 23 30.57 52.09 -10.89
N ASN A 24 29.72 52.60 -11.77
CA ASN A 24 28.88 53.78 -11.55
C ASN A 24 27.99 53.65 -10.28
N PRO A 25 27.75 54.74 -9.54
CA PRO A 25 26.85 54.74 -8.40
C PRO A 25 25.41 54.48 -8.84
N VAL A 26 24.76 53.51 -8.19
CA VAL A 26 23.32 53.28 -8.28
C VAL A 26 22.60 54.53 -7.80
N GLN A 27 21.92 55.22 -8.71
CA GLN A 27 21.00 56.32 -8.42
C GLN A 27 19.79 55.79 -7.62
N PRO A 28 19.28 56.53 -6.62
CA PRO A 28 18.06 56.16 -5.93
C PRO A 28 16.87 56.30 -6.90
N VAL A 29 16.26 55.17 -7.25
CA VAL A 29 14.99 55.16 -7.98
C VAL A 29 13.91 55.68 -7.02
N GLY A 30 13.32 56.82 -7.36
CA GLY A 30 12.21 57.43 -6.63
C GLY A 30 10.96 56.55 -6.61
N PRO A 31 9.92 56.94 -5.84
CA PRO A 31 8.74 56.10 -5.63
C PRO A 31 7.99 55.92 -6.96
N THR A 32 8.12 54.73 -7.57
CA THR A 32 7.27 54.32 -8.68
C THR A 32 5.87 54.07 -8.14
N THR A 33 4.92 54.82 -8.70
CA THR A 33 3.47 54.71 -8.51
C THR A 33 3.02 53.24 -8.62
N PRO A 34 2.08 52.77 -7.78
CA PRO A 34 1.66 51.36 -7.78
C PRO A 34 0.94 51.02 -9.10
N GLY A 35 1.67 50.44 -10.03
CA GLY A 35 1.12 49.71 -11.16
C GLY A 35 0.62 48.36 -10.67
N GLN A 36 -0.66 48.08 -10.91
CA GLN A 36 -1.38 46.87 -10.55
C GLN A 36 -0.59 45.60 -10.94
N SER A 37 0.09 44.97 -9.98
CA SER A 37 0.17 43.51 -9.99
C SER A 37 -1.20 43.02 -9.60
N THR A 38 -1.90 42.30 -10.49
CA THR A 38 -3.12 41.58 -10.14
C THR A 38 -2.78 40.58 -9.04
N GLY A 39 -2.98 41.01 -7.80
CA GLY A 39 -2.79 40.22 -6.60
C GLY A 39 -3.75 39.06 -6.62
N ILE A 40 -3.22 37.86 -6.80
CA ILE A 40 -3.89 36.66 -6.31
C ILE A 40 -3.78 36.75 -4.79
N GLU A 41 -4.85 37.21 -4.14
CA GLU A 41 -4.96 37.25 -2.68
C GLU A 41 -4.88 35.82 -2.14
N ARG A 42 -3.69 35.35 -1.79
CA ARG A 42 -3.51 33.98 -1.28
C ARG A 42 -4.47 33.72 -0.14
N ALA A 43 -5.16 32.57 -0.12
CA ALA A 43 -6.13 32.22 0.93
C ALA A 43 -5.56 32.12 2.37
N GLY A 44 -4.31 32.56 2.60
CA GLY A 44 -3.59 32.47 3.86
C GLY A 44 -4.38 32.93 5.08
N PRO A 45 -4.94 34.15 5.11
CA PRO A 45 -5.64 34.65 6.31
C PRO A 45 -6.91 33.86 6.65
N GLU A 46 -7.72 33.49 5.65
CA GLU A 46 -8.98 32.75 5.87
C GLU A 46 -8.75 31.27 6.15
N ALA A 47 -7.79 30.64 5.46
CA ALA A 47 -7.31 29.30 5.73
C ALA A 47 -6.80 29.15 7.18
N GLN A 48 -5.97 30.09 7.62
CA GLN A 48 -5.44 30.13 8.97
C GLN A 48 -6.54 30.34 10.01
N LYS A 49 -7.49 31.26 9.77
CA LYS A 49 -8.65 31.48 10.64
C LYS A 49 -9.51 30.22 10.78
N ARG A 50 -9.73 29.46 9.69
CA ARG A 50 -10.47 28.20 9.75
C ARG A 50 -9.75 27.12 10.54
N CYS A 51 -8.45 27.01 10.36
CA CYS A 51 -7.66 26.07 11.15
C CYS A 51 -7.70 26.43 12.65
N ALA A 52 -7.58 27.71 12.99
CA ALA A 52 -7.76 28.19 14.36
C ALA A 52 -9.18 27.96 14.89
N TRP A 53 -10.21 28.13 14.05
CA TRP A 53 -11.60 27.86 14.41
C TRP A 53 -11.81 26.38 14.72
N LEU A 54 -11.29 25.47 13.88
CA LEU A 54 -11.35 24.04 14.11
C LEU A 54 -10.73 23.69 15.48
N ALA A 55 -9.54 24.22 15.76
CA ALA A 55 -8.84 24.03 17.04
C ALA A 55 -9.70 24.46 18.25
N ALA A 56 -10.38 25.61 18.14
CA ALA A 56 -11.17 26.17 19.24
C ALA A 56 -12.55 25.50 19.42
N ASN A 57 -13.11 24.90 18.36
CA ASN A 57 -14.52 24.48 18.36
C ASN A 57 -14.72 22.97 18.27
N PHE A 58 -13.72 22.18 17.83
CA PHE A 58 -13.89 20.75 17.59
C PHE A 58 -14.45 20.00 18.80
N ALA A 59 -13.85 20.17 19.98
CA ALA A 59 -14.26 19.48 21.20
C ALA A 59 -15.72 19.75 21.61
N SER A 60 -16.25 20.93 21.27
CA SER A 60 -17.66 21.29 21.55
C SER A 60 -18.66 20.76 20.50
N LYS A 61 -18.17 20.40 19.31
CA LYS A 61 -19.00 20.07 18.14
C LYS A 61 -18.98 18.57 17.82
N SER A 62 -17.85 17.90 18.03
CA SER A 62 -17.75 16.45 17.89
C SER A 62 -18.30 15.75 19.13
N SER A 63 -18.90 14.57 18.92
CA SER A 63 -19.27 13.65 20.00
C SER A 63 -18.30 12.47 20.08
N GLN A 64 -17.26 12.45 19.24
CA GLN A 64 -16.22 11.44 19.27
C GLN A 64 -15.34 11.68 20.51
N PRO A 65 -14.98 10.63 21.26
CA PRO A 65 -14.08 10.73 22.40
C PRO A 65 -12.63 10.90 21.90
N ILE A 66 -12.31 12.04 21.28
CA ILE A 66 -10.95 12.34 20.81
C ILE A 66 -10.20 13.09 21.90
N ASN A 67 -9.20 12.44 22.46
CA ASN A 67 -8.35 12.99 23.50
C ASN A 67 -7.09 13.61 22.89
N ASN A 68 -6.47 14.55 23.61
CA ASN A 68 -5.21 15.17 23.23
C ASN A 68 -5.18 15.72 21.79
N THR A 69 -6.27 16.38 21.38
CA THR A 69 -6.38 16.91 20.02
C THR A 69 -5.38 18.02 19.78
N PHE A 70 -4.81 18.07 18.57
CA PHE A 70 -3.98 19.17 18.11
C PHE A 70 -4.41 19.66 16.74
N THR A 71 -4.09 20.92 16.46
CA THR A 71 -4.41 21.56 15.19
C THR A 71 -3.31 22.55 14.84
N GLU A 72 -2.77 22.45 13.65
CA GLU A 72 -1.65 23.29 13.21
C GLU A 72 -1.83 23.71 11.75
N TYR A 73 -1.66 25.01 11.50
CA TYR A 73 -1.73 25.58 10.17
C TYR A 73 -0.35 25.67 9.54
N TYR A 74 -0.23 25.22 8.30
CA TYR A 74 0.96 25.34 7.48
C TYR A 74 0.67 26.22 6.27
N PRO A 75 1.37 27.36 6.08
CA PRO A 75 1.16 28.22 4.93
C PRO A 75 1.60 27.53 3.62
N GLU A 76 1.07 28.01 2.49
CA GLU A 76 1.54 27.58 1.17
C GLU A 76 3.06 27.74 1.07
N GLY A 77 3.73 26.76 0.47
CA GLY A 77 5.19 26.75 0.44
C GLY A 77 5.80 25.83 1.50
N SER A 78 5.05 25.50 2.55
CA SER A 78 5.58 24.64 3.61
C SER A 78 5.90 23.24 3.09
N ASN A 79 7.01 22.68 3.53
CA ASN A 79 7.28 21.25 3.46
C ASN A 79 7.99 20.84 4.76
N PRO A 80 7.25 20.70 5.87
CA PRO A 80 7.85 20.43 7.18
C PRO A 80 8.53 19.07 7.18
N SER A 81 9.70 18.97 7.82
CA SER A 81 10.39 17.69 8.01
C SER A 81 9.55 16.75 8.87
N LEU A 82 9.79 15.44 8.78
CA LEU A 82 9.10 14.48 9.66
C LEU A 82 9.39 14.77 11.13
N GLU A 83 10.63 15.09 11.47
CA GLU A 83 11.03 15.43 12.84
C GLU A 83 10.31 16.69 13.33
N LEU A 84 10.12 17.69 12.47
CA LEU A 84 9.34 18.89 12.80
C LEU A 84 7.88 18.53 13.05
N LEU A 85 7.26 17.72 12.19
CA LEU A 85 5.87 17.28 12.38
C LEU A 85 5.70 16.53 13.71
N VAL A 86 6.65 15.67 14.06
CA VAL A 86 6.61 14.88 15.30
C VAL A 86 6.90 15.75 16.53
N ALA A 87 7.85 16.68 16.45
CA ALA A 87 8.17 17.61 17.56
C ALA A 87 7.01 18.55 17.92
N ARG A 88 6.01 18.67 17.03
CA ARG A 88 4.79 19.46 17.24
C ARG A 88 3.66 18.68 17.93
N TYR A 89 3.83 17.39 18.18
CA TYR A 89 2.84 16.66 18.97
C TYR A 89 2.73 17.23 20.39
N PRO A 90 1.50 17.39 20.92
CA PRO A 90 1.31 17.74 22.33
C PRO A 90 1.98 16.74 23.26
N GLU A 91 2.35 17.21 24.44
CA GLU A 91 2.82 16.34 25.53
C GLU A 91 1.81 15.20 25.79
N GLY A 92 2.32 14.00 26.04
CA GLY A 92 1.49 12.80 26.24
C GLY A 92 0.92 12.17 24.96
N THR A 93 1.19 12.72 23.77
CA THR A 93 0.83 12.04 22.50
C THR A 93 1.67 10.79 22.27
N LEU A 94 2.98 10.93 22.49
CA LEU A 94 3.94 9.83 22.39
C LEU A 94 4.19 9.25 23.78
N PRO A 95 4.01 7.94 23.99
CA PRO A 95 4.34 7.29 25.26
C PRO A 95 5.83 7.43 25.59
N SER A 96 6.16 7.62 26.87
CA SER A 96 7.55 7.86 27.29
C SER A 96 8.45 6.65 26.99
N GLU A 97 7.89 5.44 27.07
CA GLU A 97 8.53 4.18 26.70
C GLU A 97 8.81 4.04 25.20
N PHE A 98 8.12 4.82 24.34
CA PHE A 98 8.33 4.80 22.89
C PHE A 98 9.42 5.79 22.45
N LEU A 99 9.66 6.86 23.21
CA LEU A 99 10.62 7.91 22.84
C LEU A 99 12.03 7.40 22.47
N PRO A 100 12.60 6.36 23.13
CA PRO A 100 13.89 5.80 22.73
C PRO A 100 13.91 5.24 21.30
N ASN A 101 12.78 4.73 20.81
CA ASN A 101 12.63 4.11 19.49
C ASN A 101 12.11 5.10 18.43
N LEU A 102 11.86 6.35 18.81
CA LEU A 102 11.20 7.32 17.94
C LEU A 102 12.03 7.62 16.68
N GLN A 103 13.33 7.87 16.84
CA GLN A 103 14.20 8.22 15.72
C GLN A 103 14.34 7.07 14.71
N GLU A 104 14.50 5.85 15.20
CA GLU A 104 14.49 4.64 14.37
C GLU A 104 13.14 4.54 13.63
N THR A 105 12.02 4.70 14.35
CA THR A 105 10.69 4.60 13.75
C THR A 105 10.47 5.66 12.67
N ILE A 106 10.86 6.92 12.90
CA ILE A 106 10.78 7.99 11.88
C ILE A 106 11.58 7.60 10.63
N SER A 107 12.81 7.09 10.80
CA SER A 107 13.65 6.67 9.68
C SER A 107 13.01 5.54 8.86
N GLU A 108 12.30 4.62 9.51
CA GLU A 108 11.60 3.52 8.85
C GLU A 108 10.23 3.91 8.28
N VAL A 109 9.61 5.01 8.77
CA VAL A 109 8.44 5.61 8.12
C VAL A 109 8.77 6.05 6.70
N GLY A 110 9.99 6.52 6.50
CA GLY A 110 10.59 6.91 5.22
C GLY A 110 11.34 8.24 5.35
N PRO A 111 12.18 8.59 4.37
CA PRO A 111 12.84 9.89 4.38
C PRO A 111 11.84 11.02 4.13
N ASP A 112 12.26 12.25 4.43
CA ASP A 112 11.57 13.41 3.91
C ASP A 112 11.54 13.41 2.38
N ILE A 113 10.35 13.64 1.83
CA ILE A 113 10.14 13.63 0.39
C ILE A 113 10.41 15.02 -0.17
N ASP A 114 11.33 15.06 -1.14
CA ASP A 114 11.49 16.20 -2.05
C ASP A 114 10.37 16.18 -3.09
N ILE A 115 9.36 17.01 -2.85
CA ILE A 115 8.23 17.23 -3.75
C ILE A 115 8.64 18.07 -4.97
N SER A 116 9.72 18.86 -4.89
CA SER A 116 10.15 19.65 -6.05
C SER A 116 10.52 18.77 -7.24
N ALA A 117 11.05 17.59 -6.97
CA ALA A 117 11.43 16.59 -7.95
C ALA A 117 10.23 16.03 -8.74
N ASP A 118 8.99 16.15 -8.22
CA ASP A 118 7.78 15.76 -8.96
C ASP A 118 7.50 16.67 -10.16
N GLY A 119 8.21 17.82 -10.29
CA GLY A 119 8.18 18.66 -11.50
C GLY A 119 6.79 19.25 -11.80
N GLY A 120 5.95 19.41 -10.77
CA GLY A 120 4.58 19.88 -10.93
C GLY A 120 3.58 18.80 -11.37
N TYR A 121 3.89 17.52 -11.22
CA TYR A 121 2.93 16.44 -11.48
C TYR A 121 1.61 16.67 -10.71
N GLY A 122 0.48 16.67 -11.43
CA GLY A 122 -0.83 17.03 -10.89
C GLY A 122 -1.09 18.53 -10.72
N LYS A 123 -0.23 19.41 -11.28
CA LYS A 123 -0.40 20.87 -11.31
C LYS A 123 -0.07 21.42 -12.71
N ALA A 124 -0.89 22.30 -13.28
CA ALA A 124 -0.48 23.10 -14.43
C ALA A 124 -0.01 24.49 -14.00
N GLY A 125 1.10 24.93 -14.58
CA GLY A 125 1.54 26.33 -14.53
C GLY A 125 2.53 26.64 -13.41
N GLY A 126 3.82 26.58 -13.73
CA GLY A 126 4.83 27.54 -13.24
C GLY A 126 5.11 27.64 -11.74
N ARG A 127 4.37 26.98 -10.85
CA ARG A 127 4.71 26.80 -9.44
C ARG A 127 5.80 25.74 -9.33
N THR A 128 6.94 25.98 -9.99
CA THR A 128 8.21 25.44 -9.53
C THR A 128 8.27 25.82 -8.05
N GLY A 129 8.19 24.84 -7.15
CA GLY A 129 8.32 25.09 -5.71
C GLY A 129 9.71 25.63 -5.43
N SER A 130 9.88 26.95 -5.58
CA SER A 130 11.13 27.66 -5.34
C SER A 130 11.23 28.14 -3.89
N HIS A 131 10.45 27.55 -2.98
CA HIS A 131 10.39 27.91 -1.57
C HIS A 131 10.77 26.70 -0.72
N GLY A 132 12.08 26.42 -0.65
CA GLY A 132 12.68 25.35 0.15
C GLY A 132 13.35 24.23 -0.68
N PRO A 133 14.34 23.52 -0.12
CA PRO A 133 15.10 22.48 -0.85
C PRO A 133 14.28 21.22 -1.19
N LEU A 134 13.08 21.06 -0.61
CA LEU A 134 12.20 19.90 -0.80
C LEU A 134 10.89 20.23 -1.58
N GLY A 135 10.77 21.41 -2.19
CA GLY A 135 9.54 21.86 -2.85
C GLY A 135 8.41 22.27 -1.90
N SER A 136 7.23 22.59 -2.45
CA SER A 136 6.11 23.19 -1.71
C SER A 136 4.79 22.39 -1.74
N LEU A 137 4.22 22.15 -0.56
CA LEU A 137 2.83 21.71 -0.37
C LEU A 137 1.86 22.88 -0.60
N PRO A 138 0.55 22.61 -0.85
CA PRO A 138 -0.45 23.66 -0.70
C PRO A 138 -0.46 24.17 0.74
N ALA A 139 -1.13 25.28 1.01
CA ALA A 139 -1.47 25.59 2.40
C ALA A 139 -2.33 24.43 2.95
N PHE A 140 -2.17 24.07 4.22
CA PHE A 140 -3.00 23.01 4.81
C PHE A 140 -3.19 23.19 6.30
N CYS A 141 -4.31 22.65 6.80
CA CYS A 141 -4.56 22.50 8.23
C CYS A 141 -4.34 21.03 8.60
N ARG A 142 -3.42 20.79 9.54
CA ARG A 142 -3.16 19.48 10.13
C ARG A 142 -3.98 19.35 11.40
N PHE A 143 -4.77 18.30 11.53
CA PHE A 143 -5.52 17.96 12.73
C PHE A 143 -5.23 16.52 13.14
N GLY A 144 -5.16 16.25 14.43
CA GLY A 144 -5.03 14.89 14.93
C GLY A 144 -5.40 14.77 16.40
N GLY A 145 -5.40 13.54 16.90
CA GLY A 145 -5.69 13.22 18.29
C GLY A 145 -5.74 11.72 18.54
N ASN A 146 -5.95 11.36 19.80
CA ASN A 146 -6.00 9.98 20.27
C ASN A 146 -7.45 9.52 20.44
N LEU A 147 -7.81 8.45 19.75
CA LEU A 147 -9.11 7.78 19.82
C LEU A 147 -8.98 6.52 20.67
N PRO A 148 -9.53 6.48 21.90
CA PRO A 148 -9.59 5.24 22.67
C PRO A 148 -10.39 4.18 21.90
N THR A 149 -9.79 3.02 21.68
CA THR A 149 -10.42 1.88 21.00
C THR A 149 -10.73 0.74 21.97
N SER A 150 -10.09 0.73 23.13
CA SER A 150 -10.47 -0.06 24.30
C SER A 150 -9.97 0.58 25.60
N ALA A 151 -10.11 -0.11 26.73
CA ALA A 151 -9.50 0.31 27.99
C ALA A 151 -7.96 0.24 27.96
N LEU A 152 -7.37 -0.46 26.98
CA LEU A 152 -5.93 -0.72 26.89
C LEU A 152 -5.28 -0.18 25.61
N THR A 153 -6.07 0.24 24.63
CA THR A 153 -5.59 0.65 23.31
C THR A 153 -6.20 1.96 22.85
N ALA A 154 -5.42 2.71 22.07
CA ALA A 154 -5.85 3.96 21.49
C ALA A 154 -5.14 4.19 20.15
N VAL A 155 -5.86 4.79 19.22
CA VAL A 155 -5.41 5.11 17.87
C VAL A 155 -5.04 6.59 17.80
N LEU A 156 -3.77 6.89 17.56
CA LEU A 156 -3.35 8.22 17.10
C LEU A 156 -3.69 8.32 15.62
N PHE A 157 -4.53 9.28 15.25
CA PHE A 157 -4.82 9.57 13.85
C PHE A 157 -4.48 11.00 13.47
N GLU A 158 -4.26 11.21 12.18
CA GLU A 158 -4.12 12.53 11.59
C GLU A 158 -4.98 12.65 10.34
N VAL A 159 -5.50 13.85 10.12
CA VAL A 159 -6.10 14.28 8.88
C VAL A 159 -5.52 15.63 8.47
N TRP A 160 -5.06 15.73 7.24
CA TRP A 160 -4.50 16.96 6.69
C TRP A 160 -5.40 17.49 5.58
N LEU A 161 -5.72 18.77 5.69
CA LEU A 161 -6.80 19.43 4.99
C LEU A 161 -6.18 20.49 4.05
N PRO A 162 -5.93 20.18 2.75
CA PRO A 162 -5.35 21.14 1.82
C PRO A 162 -6.29 22.32 1.54
N LEU A 163 -5.72 23.49 1.38
CA LEU A 163 -6.42 24.74 1.15
C LEU A 163 -5.98 25.31 -0.20
N ALA A 164 -6.94 25.88 -0.93
CA ALA A 164 -6.65 26.59 -2.18
C ALA A 164 -5.79 27.81 -1.91
N SER A 165 -4.95 28.22 -2.87
CA SER A 165 -4.33 29.54 -2.82
C SER A 165 -5.19 30.61 -3.47
N ASP A 166 -6.20 30.22 -4.26
CA ASP A 166 -7.19 31.15 -4.83
C ASP A 166 -8.32 31.44 -3.81
N PRO A 167 -8.52 32.72 -3.42
CA PRO A 167 -9.56 33.14 -2.48
C PRO A 167 -10.98 33.09 -3.08
N LEU A 168 -11.10 32.89 -4.40
CA LEU A 168 -12.37 32.80 -5.12
C LEU A 168 -13.02 31.41 -5.04
N ILE A 169 -12.31 30.38 -4.53
CA ILE A 169 -12.93 29.09 -4.22
C ILE A 169 -13.74 29.29 -2.93
N PRO A 170 -15.09 29.27 -2.97
CA PRO A 170 -15.89 29.63 -1.82
C PRO A 170 -15.70 28.59 -0.71
N LEU A 171 -15.02 28.96 0.36
CA LEU A 171 -15.13 28.23 1.61
C LEU A 171 -16.52 28.55 2.18
N ALA A 172 -17.42 27.56 2.28
CA ALA A 172 -18.75 27.77 2.83
C ALA A 172 -18.66 28.54 4.15
N ALA A 173 -19.42 29.63 4.31
CA ALA A 173 -19.43 30.41 5.53
C ALA A 173 -19.79 29.48 6.72
N PRO A 174 -19.08 29.54 7.86
CA PRO A 174 -19.45 28.75 9.03
C PRO A 174 -20.83 29.20 9.50
N ASN A 175 -21.87 28.43 9.16
CA ASN A 175 -23.22 28.78 9.56
C ASN A 175 -23.51 28.21 10.95
N SER A 176 -23.43 29.06 11.98
CA SER A 176 -23.77 28.74 13.38
C SER A 176 -25.22 28.32 13.58
N SER A 177 -26.09 28.45 12.57
CA SER A 177 -27.52 28.11 12.63
C SER A 177 -27.89 26.74 12.05
N ASP A 178 -26.96 26.04 11.36
CA ASP A 178 -27.22 24.71 10.78
C ASP A 178 -26.98 23.54 11.77
N TYR A 179 -26.74 23.85 13.05
CA TYR A 179 -26.39 22.84 14.06
C TYR A 179 -27.63 22.28 14.77
N PRO A 180 -27.97 20.99 14.63
CA PRO A 180 -29.00 20.37 15.45
C PRO A 180 -28.50 20.27 16.89
N THR A 181 -29.21 20.90 17.84
CA THR A 181 -28.92 20.90 19.28
C THR A 181 -29.40 19.65 20.02
N SER A 182 -29.81 18.61 19.28
CA SER A 182 -30.33 17.35 19.83
C SER A 182 -29.49 16.18 19.34
N THR A 183 -28.52 15.75 20.13
CA THR A 183 -27.74 14.53 19.86
C THR A 183 -27.73 13.65 21.11
N THR A 184 -28.36 12.48 21.04
CA THR A 184 -28.22 11.45 22.06
C THR A 184 -26.75 11.00 22.12
N PRO A 185 -26.07 11.06 23.28
CA PRO A 185 -24.67 10.67 23.42
C PRO A 185 -24.42 9.20 23.03
N ILE A 186 -23.28 8.94 22.37
CA ILE A 186 -22.77 7.58 22.11
C ILE A 186 -22.13 7.06 23.40
N VAL A 187 -22.55 5.88 23.87
CA VAL A 187 -21.98 5.21 25.04
C VAL A 187 -21.48 3.84 24.61
N LEU A 188 -20.24 3.51 24.97
CA LEU A 188 -19.63 2.21 24.70
C LEU A 188 -19.76 1.28 25.90
N GLY A 189 -20.01 -0.01 25.64
CA GLY A 189 -19.92 -1.08 26.63
C GLY A 189 -18.47 -1.51 26.90
N ASN A 190 -18.28 -2.36 27.90
CA ASN A 190 -16.95 -2.85 28.31
C ASN A 190 -16.24 -3.71 27.25
N ASP A 191 -16.96 -4.15 26.21
CA ASP A 191 -16.49 -4.91 25.05
C ASP A 191 -16.33 -4.04 23.78
N GLY A 192 -16.52 -2.72 23.90
CA GLY A 192 -16.44 -1.78 22.77
C GLY A 192 -17.70 -1.70 21.91
N THR A 193 -18.80 -2.36 22.29
CA THR A 193 -20.08 -2.23 21.58
C THR A 193 -20.75 -0.89 21.87
N ILE A 194 -21.42 -0.29 20.88
CA ILE A 194 -22.21 0.94 21.09
C ILE A 194 -23.54 0.59 21.76
N ILE A 195 -23.67 0.88 23.05
CA ILE A 195 -24.85 0.55 23.87
C ILE A 195 -25.88 1.69 23.96
N LYS A 196 -25.49 2.91 23.57
CA LYS A 196 -26.39 4.06 23.43
C LYS A 196 -25.90 4.91 22.27
N GLY A 197 -26.79 5.44 21.45
CA GLY A 197 -26.47 6.26 20.28
C GLY A 197 -27.68 6.41 19.35
N PRO A 198 -27.55 7.13 18.23
CA PRO A 198 -28.54 7.15 17.16
C PRO A 198 -28.92 5.72 16.69
N PRO A 199 -30.17 5.48 16.23
CA PRO A 199 -30.64 4.14 15.84
C PRO A 199 -29.77 3.41 14.79
N SER A 200 -29.02 4.15 13.97
CA SER A 200 -28.07 3.61 12.98
C SER A 200 -26.82 2.94 13.60
N LEU A 201 -26.52 3.19 14.88
CA LEU A 201 -25.34 2.68 15.58
C LEU A 201 -25.64 1.53 16.57
N LEU A 202 -26.92 1.14 16.73
CA LEU A 202 -27.38 0.22 17.80
C LEU A 202 -27.54 -1.26 17.37
N HIS A 203 -26.96 -1.69 16.24
CA HIS A 203 -27.15 -3.07 15.75
C HIS A 203 -25.85 -3.82 15.44
N PRO A 204 -25.45 -4.77 16.31
CA PRO A 204 -24.75 -5.97 15.88
C PRO A 204 -25.81 -7.01 15.44
N LYS A 205 -25.86 -7.37 14.15
CA LYS A 205 -26.50 -8.64 13.78
C LYS A 205 -25.55 -9.76 14.19
N SER A 206 -25.69 -10.25 15.40
CA SER A 206 -25.23 -11.59 15.74
C SER A 206 -26.20 -12.60 15.13
N SER A 207 -25.66 -13.58 14.42
CA SER A 207 -26.30 -14.89 14.30
C SER A 207 -25.22 -15.93 14.08
N SER A 208 -24.59 -16.34 15.19
CA SER A 208 -24.08 -17.70 15.30
C SER A 208 -25.30 -18.63 15.41
N PRO A 209 -25.36 -19.75 14.68
CA PRO A 209 -26.45 -20.71 14.81
C PRO A 209 -26.30 -21.48 16.13
N GLU A 210 -27.23 -21.28 17.06
CA GLU A 210 -27.44 -22.23 18.16
C GLU A 210 -27.96 -23.56 17.59
N ALA A 211 -27.36 -24.65 18.05
CA ALA A 211 -27.78 -26.01 17.77
C ALA A 211 -29.21 -26.24 18.31
N PRO A 212 -30.16 -26.75 17.49
CA PRO A 212 -31.48 -27.06 17.99
C PRO A 212 -31.48 -28.35 18.81
N SER A 213 -32.02 -28.23 20.03
CA SER A 213 -32.36 -29.37 20.89
C SER A 213 -33.49 -30.18 20.28
N ILE A 214 -33.34 -31.51 20.33
CA ILE A 214 -34.30 -32.47 19.80
C ILE A 214 -35.21 -32.91 20.95
N ALA A 215 -36.52 -32.73 20.80
CA ALA A 215 -37.52 -33.49 21.55
C ALA A 215 -38.82 -33.73 20.77
N SER A 216 -39.10 -35.03 20.63
CA SER A 216 -40.39 -35.70 20.40
C SER A 216 -40.93 -35.91 18.96
N ALA A 217 -40.76 -37.18 18.55
CA ALA A 217 -41.78 -38.11 18.02
C ALA A 217 -42.16 -38.08 16.51
N LEU A 218 -41.48 -38.95 15.74
CA LEU A 218 -41.94 -40.17 15.00
C LEU A 218 -43.42 -40.26 14.51
N PRO A 219 -43.75 -41.04 13.43
CA PRO A 219 -43.03 -42.26 13.00
C PRO A 219 -42.93 -42.60 11.47
N LEU A 220 -42.08 -43.61 11.20
CA LEU A 220 -42.09 -44.63 10.11
C LEU A 220 -41.66 -44.19 8.69
N SER A 221 -40.82 -44.92 7.94
CA SER A 221 -40.32 -46.29 8.04
C SER A 221 -38.99 -46.45 7.30
N VAL A 222 -38.07 -47.24 7.86
CA VAL A 222 -36.84 -47.71 7.21
C VAL A 222 -37.04 -49.17 6.87
N THR A 223 -36.73 -49.56 5.63
CA THR A 223 -36.27 -50.91 5.33
C THR A 223 -34.83 -50.82 4.85
N ALA A 224 -33.98 -51.61 5.49
CA ALA A 224 -32.55 -51.69 5.24
C ALA A 224 -32.24 -52.85 4.28
N ALA A 225 -31.25 -52.65 3.42
CA ALA A 225 -30.40 -53.72 2.89
C ALA A 225 -29.01 -53.14 2.59
N ALA A 226 -27.98 -53.83 3.08
CA ALA A 226 -26.56 -53.57 2.82
C ALA A 226 -26.05 -54.48 1.66
N PRO A 227 -24.74 -54.55 1.36
CA PRO A 227 -24.07 -53.82 0.28
C PRO A 227 -23.58 -54.75 -0.84
N ASP A 228 -23.43 -54.24 -2.07
CA ASP A 228 -22.70 -54.93 -3.13
C ASP A 228 -21.75 -53.98 -3.88
N ASP A 229 -20.55 -54.50 -4.12
CA ASP A 229 -19.41 -53.93 -4.85
C ASP A 229 -19.76 -53.42 -6.25
N ILE A 230 -19.48 -52.14 -6.56
CA ILE A 230 -19.33 -51.67 -7.95
C ILE A 230 -18.17 -50.67 -8.07
N LYS A 231 -17.20 -51.03 -8.92
CA LYS A 231 -16.02 -50.28 -9.38
C LYS A 231 -16.34 -48.85 -9.89
N PRO A 232 -15.39 -47.91 -9.82
CA PRO A 232 -15.55 -46.57 -10.39
C PRO A 232 -15.51 -46.59 -11.93
N PRO A 233 -16.38 -45.83 -12.63
CA PRO A 233 -16.32 -45.70 -14.08
C PRO A 233 -15.30 -44.62 -14.50
N PRO A 234 -14.85 -44.65 -15.78
CA PRO A 234 -13.63 -43.97 -16.21
C PRO A 234 -13.83 -42.49 -16.50
N ARG A 235 -12.74 -41.74 -16.37
CA ARG A 235 -12.61 -40.35 -16.82
C ARG A 235 -12.73 -40.28 -18.34
N THR A 236 -13.67 -39.48 -18.84
CA THR A 236 -13.69 -38.99 -20.23
C THR A 236 -13.63 -37.46 -20.26
N PRO A 237 -12.92 -36.88 -21.24
CA PRO A 237 -12.57 -35.47 -21.28
C PRO A 237 -13.75 -34.62 -21.75
N LEU A 238 -14.05 -33.53 -21.02
CA LEU A 238 -15.03 -32.55 -21.46
C LEU A 238 -14.49 -31.77 -22.65
N SER A 239 -14.98 -32.15 -23.82
CA SER A 239 -14.75 -31.50 -25.11
C SER A 239 -15.29 -30.07 -25.13
N ARG A 240 -14.43 -29.15 -25.56
CA ARG A 240 -14.76 -27.83 -26.13
C ARG A 240 -15.96 -27.93 -27.08
N ARG A 241 -17.12 -27.40 -26.69
CA ARG A 241 -18.13 -26.81 -27.58
C ARG A 241 -19.30 -26.27 -26.75
N LEU A 242 -19.26 -24.97 -26.49
CA LEU A 242 -20.42 -24.06 -26.43
C LEU A 242 -19.88 -22.66 -26.14
N LEU A 243 -19.42 -21.98 -27.20
CA LEU A 243 -19.18 -20.54 -27.25
C LEU A 243 -19.10 -20.14 -28.74
N LYS A 244 -20.26 -20.08 -29.37
CA LYS A 244 -20.49 -19.35 -30.63
C LYS A 244 -21.84 -18.66 -30.51
N GLN A 245 -21.86 -17.37 -30.84
CA GLN A 245 -22.87 -16.32 -30.56
C GLN A 245 -22.64 -15.67 -29.18
N HIS A 246 -22.14 -14.44 -29.04
CA HIS A 246 -22.06 -13.28 -29.93
C HIS A 246 -20.61 -12.84 -30.17
N LYS A 247 -20.14 -12.94 -31.42
CA LYS A 247 -19.00 -12.15 -31.89
C LYS A 247 -19.57 -10.86 -32.47
N GLN A 248 -20.07 -9.98 -31.59
CA GLN A 248 -20.01 -8.56 -31.93
C GLN A 248 -18.53 -8.21 -31.81
N HIS A 249 -17.88 -7.99 -32.95
CA HIS A 249 -16.73 -7.11 -32.99
C HIS A 249 -17.23 -5.74 -32.50
N SER A 250 -17.27 -5.56 -31.19
CA SER A 250 -17.11 -4.24 -30.61
C SER A 250 -15.67 -3.90 -30.93
N ASP A 251 -15.47 -3.00 -31.89
CA ASP A 251 -14.25 -2.22 -31.95
C ASP A 251 -14.07 -1.61 -30.57
N HIS A 252 -13.24 -2.25 -29.72
CA HIS A 252 -12.75 -1.66 -28.49
C HIS A 252 -11.80 -0.54 -28.91
N HIS A 253 -12.37 0.57 -29.40
CA HIS A 253 -11.73 1.87 -29.30
C HIS A 253 -11.37 2.01 -27.82
N SER A 254 -10.09 1.79 -27.50
CA SER A 254 -9.59 1.98 -26.14
C SER A 254 -10.08 3.35 -25.68
N ALA A 255 -10.90 3.39 -24.64
CA ALA A 255 -11.40 4.66 -24.13
C ALA A 255 -10.21 5.61 -23.98
N LYS A 256 -10.35 6.82 -24.54
CA LYS A 256 -9.30 7.84 -24.43
C LYS A 256 -9.06 8.07 -22.94
N ALA A 257 -7.80 8.01 -22.50
CA ALA A 257 -7.45 8.29 -21.11
C ALA A 257 -8.01 9.66 -20.72
N ILE A 258 -8.47 9.75 -19.48
CA ILE A 258 -9.09 10.95 -18.93
C ILE A 258 -8.05 11.65 -18.06
N SER A 259 -7.90 12.96 -18.21
CA SER A 259 -6.94 13.71 -17.39
C SER A 259 -7.33 13.66 -15.91
N GLY A 260 -6.37 13.79 -14.99
CA GLY A 260 -6.71 13.84 -13.57
C GLY A 260 -7.64 15.00 -13.20
N ASP A 261 -7.56 16.12 -13.94
CA ASP A 261 -8.44 17.27 -13.72
C ASP A 261 -9.90 16.93 -14.07
N ASP A 262 -10.12 16.23 -15.19
CA ASP A 262 -11.45 15.74 -15.58
C ASP A 262 -11.97 14.66 -14.60
N VAL A 263 -11.09 13.81 -14.07
CA VAL A 263 -11.43 12.83 -13.02
C VAL A 263 -11.94 13.56 -11.78
N PHE A 264 -11.26 14.61 -11.33
CA PHE A 264 -11.66 15.34 -10.13
C PHE A 264 -12.76 16.37 -10.36
N GLY A 265 -12.97 16.81 -11.61
CA GLY A 265 -13.85 17.93 -11.94
C GLY A 265 -13.21 19.28 -11.62
N THR A 266 -11.90 19.38 -11.78
CA THR A 266 -11.08 20.57 -11.47
C THR A 266 -10.52 21.20 -12.74
N THR A 267 -9.91 22.38 -12.61
CA THR A 267 -9.17 23.02 -13.70
C THR A 267 -7.66 22.75 -13.57
N PRO A 268 -6.85 22.93 -14.64
CA PRO A 268 -5.41 22.69 -14.56
C PRO A 268 -4.66 23.56 -13.55
N ASP A 269 -5.18 24.75 -13.24
CA ASP A 269 -4.65 25.69 -12.24
C ASP A 269 -5.21 25.46 -10.82
N PHE A 270 -6.05 24.43 -10.63
CA PHE A 270 -6.62 24.08 -9.35
C PHE A 270 -5.55 23.65 -8.34
N ASP A 271 -5.60 24.21 -7.14
CA ASP A 271 -4.58 23.99 -6.11
C ASP A 271 -5.12 23.67 -4.72
N GLY A 272 -6.44 23.59 -4.57
CA GLY A 272 -7.14 23.32 -3.32
C GLY A 272 -7.58 21.87 -3.16
N TRP A 273 -8.47 21.61 -2.19
CA TRP A 273 -9.00 20.28 -1.91
C TRP A 273 -9.87 19.73 -3.05
N ASN A 274 -9.51 18.58 -3.61
CA ASN A 274 -10.24 17.92 -4.69
C ASN A 274 -11.64 17.38 -4.29
N GLY A 275 -12.11 17.65 -3.07
CA GLY A 275 -13.43 17.27 -2.60
C GLY A 275 -13.55 15.83 -2.08
N ARG A 276 -12.45 15.09 -1.89
CA ARG A 276 -12.45 13.68 -1.48
C ARG A 276 -11.50 13.42 -0.31
N LEU A 277 -11.76 12.36 0.45
CA LEU A 277 -10.83 11.80 1.44
C LEU A 277 -10.00 10.68 0.80
N LEU A 278 -8.70 10.65 1.07
CA LEU A 278 -7.84 9.49 0.85
C LEU A 278 -7.22 9.05 2.17
N PHE A 279 -7.52 7.82 2.60
CA PHE A 279 -6.89 7.19 3.76
C PHE A 279 -5.67 6.37 3.33
N ILE A 280 -4.58 6.50 4.07
CA ILE A 280 -3.33 5.80 3.80
C ILE A 280 -3.06 4.73 4.86
N GLY A 281 -2.75 3.52 4.41
CA GLY A 281 -2.36 2.39 5.25
C GLY A 281 -0.93 2.43 5.79
N ASN A 282 -0.61 1.52 6.70
CA ASN A 282 0.72 1.38 7.31
C ASN A 282 1.59 0.35 6.56
N GLY A 283 2.76 0.03 7.12
CA GLY A 283 3.69 -0.96 6.57
C GLY A 283 4.36 -1.79 7.67
N GLY A 284 4.57 -3.08 7.41
CA GLY A 284 5.10 -4.03 8.40
C GLY A 284 4.34 -4.02 9.74
N GLN A 285 5.07 -4.11 10.85
CA GLN A 285 4.50 -4.10 12.21
C GLN A 285 4.43 -2.69 12.82
N ARG A 286 4.67 -1.66 11.99
CA ARG A 286 4.88 -0.27 12.43
C ARG A 286 3.60 0.33 13.00
N GLY A 287 3.71 0.85 14.21
CA GLY A 287 2.69 1.67 14.86
C GLY A 287 3.02 3.16 14.75
N PHE A 288 2.87 3.75 13.56
CA PHE A 288 3.11 5.18 13.36
C PHE A 288 2.40 5.71 12.12
N VAL A 289 1.91 6.95 12.19
CA VAL A 289 1.19 7.62 11.10
C VAL A 289 2.08 7.67 9.83
N PRO A 290 1.58 7.30 8.63
CA PRO A 290 2.38 7.25 7.40
C PRO A 290 2.61 8.66 6.80
N LEU A 291 3.24 9.55 7.56
CA LEU A 291 3.39 10.98 7.24
C LEU A 291 3.92 11.30 5.83
N PRO A 292 4.94 10.61 5.29
CA PRO A 292 5.44 10.93 3.95
C PRO A 292 4.46 10.51 2.85
N ASP A 293 3.63 9.49 3.05
CA ASP A 293 2.61 9.08 2.08
C ASP A 293 1.45 10.10 2.07
N LEU A 294 1.06 10.60 3.26
CA LEU A 294 0.10 11.70 3.39
C LEU A 294 0.60 12.94 2.62
N LYS A 295 1.86 13.32 2.86
CA LYS A 295 2.55 14.43 2.21
C LYS A 295 2.52 14.29 0.67
N GLN A 296 2.90 13.12 0.17
CA GLN A 296 2.94 12.85 -1.27
C GLN A 296 1.53 12.90 -1.91
N ALA A 297 0.56 12.20 -1.32
CA ALA A 297 -0.79 12.12 -1.88
C ALA A 297 -1.50 13.48 -1.88
N MET A 298 -1.31 14.29 -0.84
CA MET A 298 -1.81 15.67 -0.84
C MET A 298 -1.11 16.52 -1.90
N SER A 299 0.20 16.38 -2.05
CA SER A 299 0.98 17.16 -3.02
C SER A 299 0.50 16.92 -4.46
N ARG A 300 0.37 15.64 -4.84
CA ARG A 300 0.07 15.22 -6.22
C ARG A 300 -1.42 15.31 -6.56
N HIS A 301 -2.30 14.88 -5.66
CA HIS A 301 -3.70 14.65 -5.99
C HIS A 301 -4.68 15.56 -5.25
N ARG A 302 -4.22 16.31 -4.25
CA ARG A 302 -5.01 17.27 -3.46
C ARG A 302 -6.19 16.69 -2.69
N PHE A 303 -6.09 15.43 -2.27
CA PHE A 303 -7.03 14.87 -1.31
C PHE A 303 -6.90 15.54 0.06
N ALA A 304 -7.98 15.57 0.83
CA ALA A 304 -7.84 15.53 2.27
C ALA A 304 -7.26 14.15 2.60
N VAL A 305 -6.11 14.10 3.25
CA VAL A 305 -5.39 12.84 3.48
C VAL A 305 -5.47 12.47 4.96
N ALA A 306 -5.69 11.20 5.26
CA ALA A 306 -5.73 10.70 6.63
C ALA A 306 -4.92 9.41 6.81
N GLY A 307 -4.46 9.18 8.03
CA GLY A 307 -3.76 7.95 8.41
C GLY A 307 -3.70 7.81 9.93
N SER A 308 -3.27 6.66 10.41
CA SER A 308 -3.16 6.39 11.84
C SER A 308 -1.90 5.62 12.21
N ASN A 309 -1.64 5.51 13.51
CA ASN A 309 -0.60 4.63 14.07
C ASN A 309 -1.04 3.16 14.15
N ALA A 310 -2.17 2.77 13.55
CA ALA A 310 -2.69 1.41 13.60
C ALA A 310 -3.00 0.88 15.03
N GLY A 311 -3.11 1.74 16.05
CA GLY A 311 -3.50 1.37 17.41
C GLY A 311 -2.37 1.16 18.42
N HIS A 312 -1.11 1.35 18.01
CA HIS A 312 0.05 1.20 18.87
C HIS A 312 1.22 2.07 18.43
N PHE A 313 2.30 2.08 19.22
CA PHE A 313 3.57 2.70 18.84
C PHE A 313 4.67 1.64 18.73
N SER A 314 5.27 1.51 17.55
CA SER A 314 6.37 0.57 17.31
C SER A 314 7.12 0.90 16.02
N SER A 315 8.36 0.42 15.97
CA SER A 315 9.09 0.29 14.70
C SER A 315 8.43 -0.75 13.79
N THR A 316 8.83 -0.78 12.54
CA THR A 316 8.38 -1.69 11.49
C THR A 316 8.67 -3.15 11.81
N ARG A 317 9.58 -3.42 12.76
CA ARG A 317 9.88 -4.78 13.26
C ARG A 317 9.30 -5.09 14.64
N GLY A 318 8.87 -4.08 15.40
CA GLY A 318 8.40 -4.28 16.78
C GLY A 318 7.07 -5.00 16.84
N THR A 319 7.00 -6.10 17.60
CA THR A 319 5.77 -6.92 17.79
C THR A 319 5.32 -7.04 19.25
N THR A 320 6.02 -6.38 20.19
CA THR A 320 5.70 -6.45 21.63
C THR A 320 4.34 -5.87 21.97
N TRP A 321 3.78 -5.03 21.10
CA TRP A 321 2.41 -4.51 21.22
C TRP A 321 1.35 -5.63 21.19
N ALA A 322 1.66 -6.80 20.63
CA ALA A 322 0.78 -7.98 20.60
C ALA A 322 0.92 -8.88 21.84
N LEU A 323 1.85 -8.58 22.76
CA LEU A 323 2.10 -9.37 23.98
C LEU A 323 1.21 -8.91 25.14
N GLY A 324 0.58 -9.85 25.83
CA GLY A 324 -0.15 -9.58 27.07
C GLY A 324 -1.59 -9.12 26.84
N PRO A 325 -2.24 -8.52 27.87
CA PRO A 325 -3.68 -8.31 27.88
C PRO A 325 -4.21 -7.36 26.79
N GLN A 326 -3.37 -6.44 26.29
CA GLN A 326 -3.71 -5.53 25.19
C GLN A 326 -3.63 -6.18 23.81
N GLY A 327 -2.97 -7.33 23.66
CA GLY A 327 -2.56 -7.86 22.37
C GLY A 327 -3.71 -8.14 21.41
N ALA A 328 -4.84 -8.64 21.91
CA ALA A 328 -6.02 -8.89 21.09
C ALA A 328 -6.66 -7.61 20.54
N ASP A 329 -6.74 -6.56 21.37
CA ASP A 329 -7.25 -5.26 20.95
C ASP A 329 -6.30 -4.55 19.99
N ALA A 330 -5.00 -4.56 20.29
CA ALA A 330 -4.00 -3.93 19.44
C ALA A 330 -3.92 -4.62 18.07
N ALA A 331 -4.04 -5.96 18.02
CA ALA A 331 -4.11 -6.69 16.76
C ALA A 331 -5.38 -6.38 15.98
N ARG A 332 -6.52 -6.17 16.64
CA ARG A 332 -7.77 -5.75 15.99
C ARG A 332 -7.67 -4.34 15.42
N ASP A 333 -7.04 -3.43 16.17
CA ASP A 333 -6.74 -2.09 15.69
C ASP A 333 -5.84 -2.13 14.46
N TRP A 334 -4.75 -2.90 14.54
CA TRP A 334 -3.80 -3.04 13.44
C TRP A 334 -4.40 -3.65 12.18
N SER A 335 -5.34 -4.59 12.34
CA SER A 335 -5.94 -5.33 11.22
C SER A 335 -7.02 -4.53 10.48
N SER A 336 -7.93 -3.86 11.20
CA SER A 336 -9.06 -3.16 10.57
C SER A 336 -9.66 -2.01 11.39
N ARG A 337 -9.76 -2.14 12.72
CA ARG A 337 -10.51 -1.19 13.57
C ARG A 337 -9.88 0.21 13.58
N ALA A 338 -8.56 0.34 13.53
CA ALA A 338 -7.92 1.65 13.52
C ALA A 338 -8.21 2.45 12.25
N VAL A 339 -8.26 1.78 11.09
CA VAL A 339 -8.63 2.41 9.82
C VAL A 339 -10.07 2.94 9.90
N HIS A 340 -10.98 2.11 10.39
CA HIS A 340 -12.39 2.46 10.54
C HIS A 340 -12.60 3.69 11.42
N VAL A 341 -12.13 3.66 12.67
CA VAL A 341 -12.38 4.75 13.63
C VAL A 341 -11.68 6.05 13.23
N ALA A 342 -10.45 5.96 12.70
CA ALA A 342 -9.73 7.13 12.22
C ALA A 342 -10.40 7.76 10.99
N ARG A 343 -10.95 6.95 10.08
CA ARG A 343 -11.71 7.42 8.93
C ARG A 343 -12.99 8.14 9.38
N GLN A 344 -13.74 7.59 10.34
CA GLN A 344 -14.95 8.23 10.86
C GLN A 344 -14.65 9.58 11.51
N ALA A 345 -13.61 9.65 12.34
CA ALA A 345 -13.14 10.92 12.91
C ALA A 345 -12.70 11.92 11.83
N SER A 346 -12.01 11.44 10.79
CA SER A 346 -11.57 12.29 9.67
C SER A 346 -12.74 12.89 8.90
N LEU A 347 -13.83 12.15 8.70
CA LEU A 347 -15.03 12.70 8.07
C LEU A 347 -15.66 13.85 8.87
N GLU A 348 -15.76 13.69 10.20
CA GLU A 348 -16.29 14.75 11.06
C GLU A 348 -15.42 16.01 11.01
N VAL A 349 -14.09 15.84 11.03
CA VAL A 349 -13.14 16.95 10.92
C VAL A 349 -13.28 17.65 9.56
N ILE A 350 -13.37 16.88 8.47
CA ILE A 350 -13.52 17.42 7.10
C ILE A 350 -14.82 18.23 6.99
N ASP A 351 -15.93 17.70 7.50
CA ASP A 351 -17.21 18.41 7.48
C ASP A 351 -17.21 19.69 8.30
N LEU A 352 -16.57 19.67 9.48
CA LEU A 352 -16.42 20.88 10.31
C LEU A 352 -15.55 21.93 9.63
N PHE A 353 -14.52 21.50 8.89
CA PHE A 353 -13.55 22.40 8.29
C PHE A 353 -14.02 23.00 6.96
N TYR A 354 -14.48 22.16 6.02
CA TYR A 354 -14.90 22.57 4.68
C TYR A 354 -16.40 22.85 4.56
N GLY A 355 -17.21 22.36 5.49
CA GLY A 355 -18.67 22.37 5.43
C GLY A 355 -19.22 20.99 5.08
N SER A 356 -20.31 20.61 5.73
CA SER A 356 -20.85 19.24 5.66
C SER A 356 -21.46 18.85 4.32
N THR A 357 -21.79 19.84 3.49
CA THR A 357 -22.26 19.63 2.10
C THR A 357 -21.15 19.78 1.06
N ALA A 358 -19.93 20.16 1.45
CA ALA A 358 -18.83 20.41 0.54
C ALA A 358 -18.19 19.10 0.04
N GLY A 359 -17.55 19.15 -1.13
CA GLY A 359 -16.86 18.00 -1.72
C GLY A 359 -17.76 17.03 -2.48
N ALA A 360 -17.16 15.96 -2.99
CA ALA A 360 -17.87 14.91 -3.72
C ALA A 360 -18.59 13.99 -2.72
N ARG A 361 -19.92 13.91 -2.81
CA ARG A 361 -20.77 13.22 -1.83
C ARG A 361 -21.50 12.02 -2.45
N VAL A 362 -21.70 10.98 -1.64
CA VAL A 362 -22.54 9.83 -1.96
C VAL A 362 -23.91 10.06 -1.35
N LYS A 363 -24.90 10.36 -2.20
CA LYS A 363 -26.25 10.70 -1.74
C LYS A 363 -26.97 9.52 -1.11
N GLY A 364 -27.58 9.74 0.05
CA GLY A 364 -28.32 8.71 0.78
C GLY A 364 -27.46 7.52 1.20
N ASP A 365 -26.15 7.72 1.34
CA ASP A 365 -25.25 6.70 1.85
C ASP A 365 -25.64 6.35 3.30
N PRO A 366 -25.71 5.05 3.67
CA PRO A 366 -26.16 4.63 4.99
C PRO A 366 -25.16 4.93 6.12
N ASN A 367 -23.93 5.35 5.80
CA ASN A 367 -22.87 5.67 6.76
C ASN A 367 -22.50 7.17 6.75
N PRO A 368 -23.48 8.10 6.86
CA PRO A 368 -23.21 9.53 6.84
C PRO A 368 -22.32 9.96 8.01
N SER A 369 -21.59 11.04 7.81
CA SER A 369 -20.94 11.76 8.90
C SER A 369 -21.99 12.42 9.80
N LYS A 370 -21.59 12.78 11.03
CA LYS A 370 -22.48 13.45 12.00
C LYS A 370 -23.15 14.73 11.47
N PHE A 371 -22.49 15.45 10.56
CA PHE A 371 -22.90 16.79 10.13
C PHE A 371 -23.66 16.81 8.79
N SER A 372 -23.77 15.69 8.07
CA SER A 372 -24.45 15.62 6.78
C SER A 372 -25.10 14.26 6.56
N PRO A 373 -26.34 14.19 6.04
CA PRO A 373 -26.98 12.93 5.66
C PRO A 373 -26.33 12.27 4.42
N ASP A 374 -25.48 13.00 3.70
CA ASP A 374 -24.70 12.47 2.58
C ASP A 374 -23.22 12.34 2.98
N ARG A 375 -22.65 11.15 2.74
CA ARG A 375 -21.27 10.82 3.10
C ARG A 375 -20.28 11.39 2.09
N LEU A 376 -19.16 11.93 2.56
CA LEU A 376 -18.03 12.28 1.68
C LEU A 376 -17.48 11.04 0.97
N ARG A 377 -17.15 11.17 -0.31
CA ARG A 377 -16.42 10.13 -1.03
C ARG A 377 -15.06 9.89 -0.39
N SER A 378 -14.80 8.64 -0.05
CA SER A 378 -13.59 8.21 0.64
C SER A 378 -12.91 7.07 -0.12
N TYR A 379 -11.60 7.20 -0.23
CA TYR A 379 -10.73 6.25 -0.91
C TYR A 379 -9.68 5.71 0.06
N TYR A 380 -9.16 4.53 -0.23
CA TYR A 380 -8.06 3.90 0.52
C TYR A 380 -6.87 3.60 -0.39
N SER A 381 -5.65 3.78 0.11
CA SER A 381 -4.42 3.36 -0.56
C SER A 381 -3.41 2.77 0.44
N GLY A 382 -2.97 1.53 0.23
CA GLY A 382 -2.00 0.87 1.11
C GLY A 382 -1.27 -0.28 0.43
N CYS A 383 -0.04 -0.56 0.86
CA CYS A 383 0.75 -1.70 0.38
C CYS A 383 1.28 -2.53 1.55
N SER A 384 1.57 -3.82 1.36
CA SER A 384 2.10 -4.71 2.41
C SER A 384 1.09 -4.89 3.55
N ALA A 385 1.47 -4.59 4.80
CA ALA A 385 0.54 -4.49 5.92
C ALA A 385 -0.63 -3.52 5.63
N GLY A 386 -0.38 -2.41 4.95
CA GLY A 386 -1.44 -1.51 4.47
C GLY A 386 -2.34 -2.17 3.41
N GLY A 387 -1.80 -3.07 2.58
CA GLY A 387 -2.64 -3.87 1.69
C GLY A 387 -3.58 -4.79 2.48
N ALA A 388 -3.08 -5.43 3.55
CA ALA A 388 -3.91 -6.22 4.46
C ALA A 388 -4.95 -5.34 5.17
N GLN A 389 -4.57 -4.18 5.70
CA GLN A 389 -5.50 -3.24 6.34
C GLN A 389 -6.63 -2.77 5.41
N GLY A 390 -6.31 -2.52 4.13
CA GLY A 390 -7.32 -2.21 3.11
C GLY A 390 -8.30 -3.36 2.91
N PHE A 391 -7.81 -4.60 2.83
CA PHE A 391 -8.67 -5.78 2.81
C PHE A 391 -9.45 -6.00 4.11
N GLY A 392 -8.85 -5.68 5.27
CA GLY A 392 -9.51 -5.72 6.56
C GLY A 392 -10.70 -4.77 6.60
N SER A 393 -10.56 -3.55 6.10
CA SER A 393 -11.68 -2.63 5.91
C SER A 393 -12.72 -3.19 4.92
N VAL A 394 -12.31 -3.78 3.80
CA VAL A 394 -13.26 -4.39 2.83
C VAL A 394 -14.06 -5.54 3.45
N GLN A 395 -13.42 -6.38 4.26
CA GLN A 395 -14.02 -7.56 4.89
C GLN A 395 -14.91 -7.18 6.09
N ASP A 396 -14.42 -6.30 6.97
CA ASP A 396 -15.06 -6.01 8.26
C ASP A 396 -15.95 -4.75 8.23
N TYR A 397 -15.58 -3.78 7.37
CA TYR A 397 -16.23 -2.45 7.28
C TYR A 397 -16.51 -2.06 5.81
N PRO A 398 -17.29 -2.86 5.07
CA PRO A 398 -17.45 -2.76 3.60
C PRO A 398 -18.01 -1.41 3.10
N GLU A 399 -18.50 -0.56 3.99
CA GLU A 399 -19.09 0.75 3.69
C GLU A 399 -18.10 1.92 3.89
N ASP A 400 -16.87 1.67 4.39
CA ASP A 400 -15.91 2.74 4.73
C ASP A 400 -15.33 3.45 3.52
N PHE A 401 -15.19 2.76 2.38
CA PHE A 401 -14.52 3.28 1.19
C PHE A 401 -15.30 2.98 -0.08
N ASP A 402 -15.31 3.96 -0.99
CA ASP A 402 -15.90 3.86 -2.33
C ASP A 402 -14.92 3.25 -3.33
N GLY A 403 -13.63 3.46 -3.10
CA GLY A 403 -12.54 2.89 -3.89
C GLY A 403 -11.37 2.48 -3.01
N VAL A 404 -10.84 1.28 -3.23
CA VAL A 404 -9.73 0.72 -2.46
C VAL A 404 -8.59 0.33 -3.39
N LEU A 405 -7.39 0.86 -3.17
CA LEU A 405 -6.16 0.50 -3.88
C LEU A 405 -5.22 -0.24 -2.92
N VAL A 406 -5.00 -1.53 -3.17
CA VAL A 406 -4.14 -2.39 -2.33
C VAL A 406 -3.00 -2.99 -3.15
N GLY A 407 -1.78 -2.87 -2.62
CA GLY A 407 -0.57 -3.47 -3.19
C GLY A 407 -0.03 -4.58 -2.31
N ALA A 408 0.45 -5.67 -2.90
CA ALA A 408 1.18 -6.75 -2.24
C ALA A 408 0.67 -7.03 -0.80
N PRO A 409 -0.62 -7.38 -0.62
CA PRO A 409 -1.27 -7.36 0.68
C PRO A 409 -0.77 -8.51 1.58
N ALA A 410 -0.51 -8.22 2.86
CA ALA A 410 -0.14 -9.20 3.87
C ALA A 410 -1.34 -10.00 4.42
N ILE A 411 -2.25 -10.41 3.54
CA ILE A 411 -3.36 -11.34 3.83
C ILE A 411 -2.81 -12.74 4.12
N TYR A 412 -3.62 -13.58 4.78
CA TYR A 412 -3.18 -14.83 5.40
C TYR A 412 -2.01 -14.63 6.36
N PHE A 413 -2.04 -13.59 7.18
CA PHE A 413 -0.87 -13.07 7.88
C PHE A 413 -0.07 -14.11 8.67
N ASN A 414 -0.70 -15.03 9.41
CA ASN A 414 0.02 -16.09 10.10
C ASN A 414 0.75 -17.03 9.11
N ARG A 415 0.13 -17.39 7.98
CA ARG A 415 0.77 -18.14 6.89
C ARG A 415 1.99 -17.39 6.31
N VAL A 416 1.86 -16.08 6.10
CA VAL A 416 2.97 -15.23 5.61
C VAL A 416 4.17 -15.34 6.55
N ASN A 417 3.95 -15.19 7.86
CA ASN A 417 5.02 -15.23 8.86
C ASN A 417 5.75 -16.58 8.85
N HIS A 418 5.02 -17.70 8.84
CA HIS A 418 5.64 -19.03 8.75
C HIS A 418 6.37 -19.26 7.42
N GLY A 419 5.81 -18.79 6.30
CA GLY A 419 6.46 -18.85 4.99
C GLY A 419 7.76 -18.05 4.93
N GLN A 420 7.79 -16.87 5.54
CA GLN A 420 9.00 -16.04 5.65
C GLN A 420 10.09 -16.72 6.49
N ILE A 421 9.73 -17.25 7.66
CA ILE A 421 10.67 -17.99 8.51
C ILE A 421 11.26 -19.19 7.75
N HIS A 422 10.40 -19.96 7.09
CA HIS A 422 10.80 -21.14 6.32
C HIS A 422 11.81 -20.81 5.22
N THR A 423 11.52 -19.76 4.45
CA THR A 423 12.30 -19.37 3.27
C THR A 423 13.62 -18.71 3.68
N GLN A 424 13.60 -17.81 4.67
CA GLN A 424 14.81 -17.15 5.18
C GLN A 424 15.70 -18.13 5.97
N GLY A 425 15.13 -19.07 6.72
CA GLY A 425 15.87 -20.13 7.40
C GLY A 425 16.71 -20.96 6.43
N ARG A 426 16.16 -21.29 5.26
CA ARG A 426 16.87 -21.99 4.18
C ARG A 426 18.03 -21.21 3.55
N HIS A 427 18.14 -19.91 3.82
CA HIS A 427 19.27 -19.07 3.42
C HIS A 427 20.19 -18.69 4.59
N ARG A 428 20.11 -19.41 5.72
CA ARG A 428 21.00 -19.23 6.88
C ARG A 428 21.95 -20.39 7.04
N LYS A 429 23.26 -20.11 7.09
CA LYS A 429 24.31 -21.14 7.22
C LYS A 429 24.06 -22.14 8.36
N HIS A 430 23.66 -21.66 9.53
CA HIS A 430 23.44 -22.50 10.71
C HIS A 430 22.14 -23.32 10.65
N VAL A 431 21.19 -22.97 9.78
CA VAL A 431 19.91 -23.68 9.61
C VAL A 431 19.98 -24.62 8.40
N ALA A 432 20.42 -24.10 7.24
CA ALA A 432 20.47 -24.84 5.98
C ALA A 432 21.63 -25.85 5.89
N GLY A 433 22.69 -25.68 6.70
CA GLY A 433 23.86 -26.57 6.69
C GLY A 433 24.46 -26.70 5.28
N ALA A 434 24.58 -27.93 4.79
CA ALA A 434 25.11 -28.22 3.44
C ALA A 434 24.23 -27.67 2.30
N GLY A 435 22.95 -27.37 2.55
CA GLY A 435 22.07 -26.75 1.55
C GLY A 435 22.29 -25.24 1.38
N TYR A 436 23.11 -24.61 2.23
CA TYR A 436 23.43 -23.20 2.09
C TYR A 436 24.23 -22.92 0.82
N PHE A 437 23.84 -21.87 0.10
CA PHE A 437 24.58 -21.32 -1.03
C PHE A 437 24.66 -19.79 -0.93
N ASP A 438 25.61 -19.19 -1.66
CA ASP A 438 25.78 -17.74 -1.67
C ASP A 438 24.63 -17.08 -2.44
N ILE A 439 23.98 -16.09 -1.82
CA ILE A 439 22.85 -15.34 -2.40
C ILE A 439 23.19 -14.72 -3.76
N LYS A 440 24.47 -14.42 -4.02
CA LYS A 440 24.93 -13.91 -5.31
C LYS A 440 24.61 -14.85 -6.48
N LEU A 441 24.49 -16.15 -6.25
CA LEU A 441 24.09 -17.10 -7.29
C LEU A 441 22.66 -16.82 -7.79
N LEU A 442 21.77 -16.29 -6.93
CA LEU A 442 20.41 -15.89 -7.33
C LEU A 442 20.44 -14.76 -8.35
N THR A 443 21.34 -13.79 -8.20
CA THR A 443 21.46 -12.62 -9.08
C THR A 443 22.40 -12.84 -10.27
N THR A 444 22.96 -14.04 -10.41
CA THR A 444 23.87 -14.42 -11.51
C THR A 444 23.38 -15.67 -12.23
N SER A 445 23.93 -16.84 -11.89
CA SER A 445 23.71 -18.09 -12.63
C SER A 445 22.24 -18.53 -12.65
N VAL A 446 21.52 -18.32 -11.54
CA VAL A 446 20.07 -18.60 -11.44
C VAL A 446 19.26 -17.61 -12.27
N ARG A 447 19.50 -16.29 -12.11
CA ARG A 447 18.82 -15.24 -12.89
C ARG A 447 18.99 -15.50 -14.39
N ASP A 448 20.22 -15.73 -14.84
CA ASP A 448 20.52 -15.93 -16.26
C ASP A 448 19.81 -17.17 -16.82
N LEU A 449 19.82 -18.28 -16.08
CA LEU A 449 19.10 -19.49 -16.48
C LEU A 449 17.59 -19.27 -16.54
N VAL A 450 17.03 -18.59 -15.53
CA VAL A 450 15.59 -18.30 -15.48
C VAL A 450 15.19 -17.38 -16.63
N LEU A 451 15.98 -16.35 -16.95
CA LEU A 451 15.70 -15.50 -18.11
C LEU A 451 15.85 -16.26 -19.44
N GLU A 452 16.82 -17.16 -19.57
CA GLU A 452 16.94 -18.01 -20.76
C GLU A 452 15.71 -18.89 -20.99
N GLN A 453 15.01 -19.31 -19.93
CA GLN A 453 13.84 -20.18 -20.03
C GLN A 453 12.49 -19.45 -20.02
N CYS A 454 12.40 -18.28 -19.36
CA CYS A 454 11.12 -17.62 -19.09
C CYS A 454 10.91 -16.28 -19.80
N ASP A 455 11.97 -15.54 -20.15
CA ASP A 455 11.86 -14.14 -20.63
C ASP A 455 10.99 -14.06 -21.90
N ALA A 456 11.30 -14.88 -22.90
CA ALA A 456 10.63 -14.84 -24.20
C ALA A 456 9.23 -15.50 -24.24
N LEU A 457 8.68 -15.96 -23.11
CA LEU A 457 7.36 -16.60 -23.07
C LEU A 457 6.22 -15.64 -23.48
N ASP A 458 6.42 -14.33 -23.27
CA ASP A 458 5.47 -13.28 -23.67
C ASP A 458 5.68 -12.77 -25.12
N GLY A 459 6.62 -13.39 -25.85
CA GLY A 459 7.01 -13.01 -27.20
C GLY A 459 8.13 -11.97 -27.29
N LEU A 460 8.69 -11.51 -26.16
CA LEU A 460 9.74 -10.50 -26.12
C LEU A 460 10.87 -10.89 -25.16
N LYS A 461 12.13 -10.73 -25.60
CA LYS A 461 13.30 -10.92 -24.75
C LYS A 461 13.83 -9.57 -24.27
N ASP A 462 13.44 -9.12 -23.08
CA ASP A 462 13.82 -7.81 -22.55
C ASP A 462 14.22 -7.79 -21.06
N GLY A 463 14.44 -8.98 -20.50
CA GLY A 463 14.85 -9.19 -19.11
C GLY A 463 13.71 -9.01 -18.10
N VAL A 464 12.46 -9.11 -18.54
CA VAL A 464 11.25 -9.02 -17.70
C VAL A 464 10.37 -10.24 -17.94
N ILE A 465 10.15 -11.00 -16.87
CA ILE A 465 9.33 -12.21 -16.95
C ILE A 465 7.85 -11.83 -16.75
N ASN A 466 7.11 -11.66 -17.84
CA ASN A 466 5.66 -11.41 -17.77
C ASN A 466 4.89 -12.64 -17.29
N GLU A 467 5.30 -13.83 -17.75
CA GLU A 467 4.67 -15.12 -17.49
C GLU A 467 5.22 -15.80 -16.23
N ALA A 468 5.50 -15.03 -15.16
CA ALA A 468 6.18 -15.59 -13.98
C ALA A 468 5.32 -16.63 -13.26
N TYR A 469 3.99 -16.52 -13.29
CA TYR A 469 3.13 -17.50 -12.65
C TYR A 469 3.15 -18.86 -13.38
N THR A 470 3.16 -18.86 -14.70
CA THR A 470 3.11 -20.08 -15.53
C THR A 470 4.50 -20.66 -15.76
N CYS A 471 5.58 -19.85 -15.72
CA CYS A 471 6.93 -20.35 -15.91
C CYS A 471 7.38 -21.29 -14.78
N LYS A 472 7.92 -22.45 -15.17
CA LYS A 472 8.49 -23.47 -14.27
C LYS A 472 9.93 -23.75 -14.70
N PRO A 473 10.91 -22.97 -14.23
CA PRO A 473 12.30 -23.15 -14.63
C PRO A 473 12.83 -24.53 -14.23
N ASP A 474 13.56 -25.17 -15.14
CA ASP A 474 14.39 -26.33 -14.87
C ASP A 474 15.77 -25.87 -14.36
N PHE A 475 16.12 -26.26 -13.14
CA PHE A 475 17.39 -25.91 -12.50
C PHE A 475 18.47 -26.99 -12.65
N ASP A 476 18.18 -28.15 -13.25
CA ASP A 476 19.19 -29.22 -13.45
C ASP A 476 20.46 -28.75 -14.18
N PRO A 477 20.42 -27.80 -15.13
CA PRO A 477 21.62 -27.22 -15.71
C PRO A 477 22.59 -26.61 -14.68
N LEU A 478 22.13 -26.21 -13.50
CA LEU A 478 22.99 -25.64 -12.44
C LEU A 478 23.74 -26.70 -11.64
N LEU A 479 23.45 -28.00 -11.81
CA LEU A 479 24.14 -29.05 -11.06
C LEU A 479 25.63 -29.11 -11.44
N CYS A 480 26.52 -29.05 -10.43
CA CYS A 480 27.95 -29.19 -10.65
C CYS A 480 28.29 -30.54 -11.33
N GLY A 481 29.06 -30.49 -12.41
CA GLY A 481 29.40 -31.65 -13.23
C GLY A 481 28.39 -31.97 -14.35
N SER A 482 27.32 -31.18 -14.51
CA SER A 482 26.45 -31.27 -15.68
C SER A 482 27.15 -30.76 -16.95
N THR A 483 26.57 -31.04 -18.12
CA THR A 483 27.14 -30.64 -19.42
C THR A 483 26.84 -29.19 -19.80
N SER A 484 26.13 -28.43 -18.97
CA SER A 484 25.77 -27.02 -19.24
C SER A 484 26.95 -26.06 -18.99
N LYS A 485 26.88 -24.80 -19.47
CA LYS A 485 27.87 -23.74 -19.11
C LYS A 485 28.03 -23.59 -17.60
N TRP A 486 26.94 -23.73 -16.87
CA TRP A 486 26.80 -23.39 -15.47
C TRP A 486 27.34 -24.55 -14.64
N GLY A 487 26.98 -25.80 -14.98
CA GLY A 487 27.47 -26.99 -14.30
C GLY A 487 28.97 -27.25 -14.47
N GLN A 488 29.57 -26.68 -15.53
CA GLN A 488 31.03 -26.72 -15.76
C GLN A 488 31.79 -25.60 -15.04
N ASP A 489 31.10 -24.58 -14.53
CA ASP A 489 31.69 -23.46 -13.81
C ASP A 489 31.45 -23.60 -12.30
N ALA A 490 32.53 -23.87 -11.56
CA ALA A 490 32.50 -24.02 -10.11
C ALA A 490 32.03 -22.76 -9.36
N ALA A 491 32.06 -21.58 -9.99
CA ALA A 491 31.54 -20.35 -9.43
C ALA A 491 30.05 -20.10 -9.72
N ALA A 492 29.42 -20.91 -10.58
CA ALA A 492 28.04 -20.76 -11.03
C ALA A 492 27.14 -21.97 -10.69
N CYS A 493 27.73 -23.12 -10.40
CA CYS A 493 27.01 -24.37 -10.13
C CYS A 493 26.65 -24.57 -8.65
N PHE A 494 25.75 -25.52 -8.42
CA PHE A 494 25.24 -25.95 -7.13
C PHE A 494 25.54 -27.43 -6.96
N ASP A 495 25.95 -27.86 -5.76
CA ASP A 495 25.92 -29.29 -5.44
C ASP A 495 24.48 -29.80 -5.32
N SER A 496 24.29 -31.12 -5.17
CA SER A 496 22.95 -31.72 -5.12
C SER A 496 22.08 -31.19 -3.98
N THR A 497 22.67 -30.86 -2.83
CA THR A 497 21.96 -30.37 -1.64
C THR A 497 21.58 -28.91 -1.80
N GLN A 498 22.51 -28.09 -2.30
CA GLN A 498 22.27 -26.70 -2.63
C GLN A 498 21.22 -26.55 -3.72
N LEU A 499 21.26 -27.39 -4.76
CA LEU A 499 20.29 -27.39 -5.85
C LEU A 499 18.89 -27.78 -5.37
N ALA A 500 18.78 -28.77 -4.47
CA ALA A 500 17.50 -29.11 -3.85
C ALA A 500 16.93 -27.94 -3.04
N ASN A 501 17.77 -27.25 -2.27
CA ASN A 501 17.36 -26.05 -1.53
C ASN A 501 16.91 -24.91 -2.45
N LEU A 502 17.59 -24.69 -3.59
CA LEU A 502 17.16 -23.72 -4.60
C LEU A 502 15.77 -24.06 -5.16
N LYS A 503 15.55 -25.32 -5.55
CA LYS A 503 14.26 -25.77 -6.11
C LYS A 503 13.10 -25.54 -5.14
N GLU A 504 13.34 -25.74 -3.85
CA GLU A 504 12.35 -25.55 -2.80
C GLU A 504 11.83 -24.11 -2.70
N LEU A 505 12.65 -23.08 -3.02
CA LEU A 505 12.19 -21.67 -3.01
C LEU A 505 11.01 -21.42 -3.95
N PHE A 506 10.88 -22.24 -5.00
CA PHE A 506 9.83 -22.15 -6.01
C PHE A 506 8.69 -23.16 -5.77
N GLN A 507 8.70 -23.85 -4.62
CA GLN A 507 7.64 -24.75 -4.19
C GLN A 507 6.82 -24.12 -3.05
N PRO A 508 5.57 -24.57 -2.84
CA PRO A 508 4.80 -24.19 -1.66
C PRO A 508 5.51 -24.62 -0.37
N THR A 509 5.42 -23.83 0.69
CA THR A 509 5.84 -24.25 2.02
C THR A 509 4.90 -25.35 2.52
N ILE A 510 5.46 -26.52 2.81
CA ILE A 510 4.72 -27.67 3.33
C ILE A 510 5.38 -28.18 4.62
N TYR A 511 4.59 -28.39 5.67
CA TYR A 511 5.00 -29.04 6.93
C TYR A 511 4.18 -30.31 7.16
N ASN A 512 4.85 -31.46 7.26
CA ASN A 512 4.21 -32.77 7.47
C ASN A 512 3.04 -33.04 6.51
N SER A 513 3.23 -32.75 5.21
CA SER A 513 2.19 -32.81 4.15
C SER A 513 1.05 -31.78 4.27
N THR A 514 1.12 -30.86 5.24
CA THR A 514 0.17 -29.75 5.38
C THR A 514 0.68 -28.52 4.63
N PHE A 515 -0.17 -27.94 3.80
CA PHE A 515 0.09 -26.67 3.14
C PHE A 515 0.14 -25.51 4.15
N VAL A 516 1.25 -24.78 4.16
CA VAL A 516 1.48 -23.62 5.03
C VAL A 516 1.33 -22.34 4.23
N TYR A 517 2.13 -22.14 3.18
CA TYR A 517 2.17 -20.88 2.43
C TYR A 517 2.56 -21.07 0.95
N ASP A 518 2.15 -20.11 0.13
CA ASP A 518 2.29 -20.16 -1.32
C ASP A 518 3.75 -20.03 -1.77
N ARG A 519 4.06 -20.67 -2.91
CA ARG A 519 5.38 -20.61 -3.55
C ARG A 519 5.73 -19.18 -3.98
N TYR A 520 7.02 -18.87 -4.08
CA TYR A 520 7.48 -17.69 -4.80
C TYR A 520 7.57 -17.95 -6.30
N LEU A 521 7.64 -16.89 -7.10
CA LEU A 521 7.68 -16.96 -8.56
C LEU A 521 9.08 -16.63 -9.10
N PRO A 522 9.41 -17.10 -10.32
CA PRO A 522 10.53 -16.60 -11.12
C PRO A 522 10.61 -15.07 -11.14
N GLY A 523 11.82 -14.52 -11.07
CA GLY A 523 12.07 -13.08 -10.90
C GLY A 523 12.40 -12.66 -9.46
N LEU A 524 12.54 -13.62 -8.54
CA LEU A 524 12.87 -13.36 -7.15
C LEU A 524 14.25 -12.72 -6.92
N ASP A 525 15.14 -12.83 -7.89
CA ASP A 525 16.48 -12.25 -7.86
C ASP A 525 16.46 -10.71 -7.73
N ILE A 526 15.34 -10.08 -8.08
CA ILE A 526 15.09 -8.64 -7.92
C ILE A 526 15.13 -8.21 -6.44
N SER A 527 14.80 -9.12 -5.53
CA SER A 527 14.70 -8.82 -4.09
C SER A 527 15.41 -9.86 -3.21
N SER A 528 16.43 -10.54 -3.76
CA SER A 528 17.15 -11.65 -3.11
C SER A 528 17.70 -11.31 -1.73
N ASP A 529 18.07 -10.05 -1.50
CA ASP A 529 18.56 -9.57 -0.20
C ASP A 529 17.55 -9.80 0.93
N SER A 530 16.24 -9.88 0.61
CA SER A 530 15.18 -10.22 1.56
C SER A 530 15.37 -11.59 2.20
N LEU A 531 16.10 -12.51 1.55
CA LEU A 531 16.42 -13.85 2.09
C LEU A 531 17.52 -13.82 3.15
N THR A 532 18.34 -12.75 3.18
CA THR A 532 19.44 -12.61 4.15
C THR A 532 19.01 -11.91 5.44
N GLY A 533 17.79 -11.34 5.47
CA GLY A 533 17.14 -10.77 6.65
C GLY A 533 16.87 -11.80 7.75
N ALA A 534 16.70 -11.34 9.00
CA ALA A 534 16.57 -12.20 10.19
C ALA A 534 15.16 -12.66 10.54
N ALA A 535 14.21 -12.60 9.59
CA ALA A 535 12.79 -12.93 9.80
C ALA A 535 12.23 -12.34 11.11
N ASP A 536 12.85 -11.27 11.63
CA ASP A 536 12.67 -10.81 13.01
C ASP A 536 11.21 -10.47 13.29
N LYS A 537 10.52 -9.94 12.27
CA LYS A 537 9.11 -9.58 12.34
C LYS A 537 8.24 -10.82 12.51
N ALA A 538 8.52 -11.86 11.73
CA ALA A 538 7.77 -13.10 11.76
C ALA A 538 8.05 -13.88 13.05
N ILE A 539 9.32 -14.06 13.40
CA ILE A 539 9.72 -14.70 14.66
C ILE A 539 9.19 -13.92 15.86
N GLY A 540 9.28 -12.59 15.82
CA GLY A 540 8.72 -11.71 16.84
C GLY A 540 7.21 -11.82 16.94
N TRP A 541 6.48 -11.97 15.83
CA TRP A 541 5.03 -12.20 15.85
C TRP A 541 4.69 -13.54 16.49
N ILE A 542 5.37 -14.63 16.07
CA ILE A 542 5.18 -15.95 16.68
C ILE A 542 5.48 -15.91 18.18
N THR A 543 6.59 -15.29 18.57
CA THR A 543 7.01 -15.20 19.97
C THR A 543 6.00 -14.41 20.80
N ASN A 544 5.63 -13.19 20.37
CA ASN A 544 4.86 -12.26 21.18
C ASN A 544 3.35 -12.46 21.05
N ALA A 545 2.82 -12.67 19.84
CA ALA A 545 1.39 -12.80 19.59
C ALA A 545 0.89 -14.24 19.80
N VAL A 546 1.58 -15.24 19.21
CA VAL A 546 1.11 -16.64 19.20
C VAL A 546 1.53 -17.39 20.47
N LEU A 547 2.79 -17.24 20.89
CA LEU A 547 3.35 -17.95 22.04
C LEU A 547 3.28 -17.14 23.34
N GLN A 548 2.93 -15.85 23.29
CA GLN A 548 2.84 -14.98 24.47
C GLN A 548 4.13 -15.02 25.32
N ASN A 549 5.28 -15.02 24.63
CA ASN A 549 6.63 -15.13 25.19
C ASN A 549 6.90 -16.44 25.98
N GLN A 550 6.06 -17.46 25.81
CA GLN A 550 6.24 -18.79 26.39
C GLN A 550 6.96 -19.71 25.40
N THR A 551 8.25 -19.46 25.20
CA THR A 551 9.09 -20.24 24.27
C THR A 551 9.90 -21.31 25.01
N ALA A 552 10.24 -22.40 24.32
CA ALA A 552 11.19 -23.38 24.83
C ALA A 552 12.59 -22.75 25.02
N PRO A 553 13.43 -23.26 25.95
CA PRO A 553 14.82 -22.82 26.06
C PRO A 553 15.57 -22.96 24.74
N GLY A 554 16.23 -21.88 24.31
CA GLY A 554 16.99 -21.87 23.05
C GLY A 554 16.16 -21.66 21.79
N PHE A 555 14.90 -21.26 21.90
CA PHE A 555 14.05 -20.93 20.75
C PHE A 555 14.69 -19.83 19.88
N ASP A 556 15.04 -20.20 18.64
CA ASP A 556 15.61 -19.28 17.64
C ASP A 556 14.61 -18.85 16.57
N GLY A 557 13.41 -19.43 16.58
CA GLY A 557 12.35 -19.17 15.59
C GLY A 557 12.63 -19.72 14.20
N TYR A 558 13.68 -20.53 13.98
CA TYR A 558 13.98 -21.18 12.71
C TYR A 558 13.93 -22.70 12.85
N ASN A 559 14.74 -23.25 13.74
CA ASN A 559 14.89 -24.70 13.93
C ASN A 559 13.76 -25.29 14.80
N ASN A 560 13.01 -24.43 15.49
CA ASN A 560 11.98 -24.81 16.45
C ASN A 560 10.56 -24.49 15.98
N GLU A 561 10.38 -24.07 14.71
CA GLU A 561 9.05 -23.93 14.13
C GLU A 561 8.40 -25.28 13.90
N THR A 562 7.12 -25.41 14.27
CA THR A 562 6.38 -26.66 14.15
C THR A 562 5.00 -26.44 13.52
N LEU A 563 4.42 -27.53 13.01
CA LEU A 563 3.03 -27.51 12.55
C LEU A 563 2.04 -27.12 13.66
N GLU A 564 2.36 -27.43 14.92
CA GLU A 564 1.55 -27.06 16.07
C GLU A 564 1.56 -25.54 16.32
N ILE A 565 2.72 -24.89 16.26
CA ILE A 565 2.84 -23.43 16.38
C ILE A 565 2.07 -22.76 15.24
N PHE A 566 2.22 -23.28 14.02
CA PHE A 566 1.46 -22.82 12.86
C PHE A 566 -0.05 -22.92 13.07
N GLN A 567 -0.55 -24.09 13.47
CA GLN A 567 -1.97 -24.29 13.69
C GLN A 567 -2.49 -23.39 14.82
N LYS A 568 -1.72 -23.23 15.90
CA LYS A 568 -2.06 -22.33 16.99
C LYS A 568 -2.22 -20.88 16.50
N GLY A 569 -1.31 -20.39 15.65
CA GLY A 569 -1.41 -19.05 15.07
C GLY A 569 -2.65 -18.89 14.17
N GLN A 570 -2.91 -19.90 13.32
CA GLN A 570 -4.09 -19.93 12.46
C GLN A 570 -5.40 -19.92 13.24
N ASP A 571 -5.51 -20.75 14.29
CA ASP A 571 -6.71 -20.87 15.13
C ASP A 571 -6.91 -19.64 16.02
N LEU A 572 -5.81 -19.07 16.53
CA LEU A 572 -5.85 -17.87 17.35
C LEU A 572 -6.37 -16.67 16.55
N ASN A 573 -5.89 -16.51 15.31
CA ASN A 573 -6.23 -15.39 14.42
C ASN A 573 -6.34 -14.07 15.19
N LEU A 574 -5.28 -13.73 15.95
CA LEU A 574 -5.34 -12.70 16.98
C LEU A 574 -5.87 -11.39 16.38
N GLY A 575 -6.99 -10.89 16.91
CA GLY A 575 -7.62 -9.65 16.44
C GLY A 575 -8.12 -9.68 14.99
N GLY A 576 -8.24 -10.84 14.33
CA GLY A 576 -8.56 -10.93 12.90
C GLY A 576 -7.37 -10.72 11.97
N SER A 577 -6.14 -10.83 12.50
CA SER A 577 -4.88 -10.57 11.77
C SER A 577 -4.69 -11.34 10.47
N ASN A 578 -5.33 -12.49 10.27
CA ASN A 578 -5.20 -13.22 9.01
C ASN A 578 -5.76 -12.44 7.81
N VAL A 579 -6.84 -11.68 7.98
CA VAL A 579 -7.50 -10.91 6.90
C VAL A 579 -7.75 -11.78 5.66
N ASP A 580 -8.27 -12.98 5.87
CA ASP A 580 -8.38 -14.02 4.84
C ASP A 580 -9.82 -14.41 4.51
N ASN A 581 -10.82 -13.61 4.92
CA ASN A 581 -12.21 -13.86 4.53
C ASN A 581 -12.41 -13.55 3.03
N PRO A 582 -12.75 -14.56 2.19
CA PRO A 582 -12.95 -14.33 0.76
C PRO A 582 -14.36 -13.81 0.43
N ASP A 583 -15.33 -13.90 1.34
CA ASP A 583 -16.68 -13.38 1.10
C ASP A 583 -16.74 -11.88 1.36
N ILE A 584 -16.40 -11.11 0.32
CA ILE A 584 -16.50 -9.65 0.29
C ILE A 584 -17.77 -9.17 -0.43
N SER A 585 -18.80 -10.01 -0.55
CA SER A 585 -20.03 -9.69 -1.29
C SER A 585 -20.73 -8.43 -0.78
N ALA A 586 -20.63 -8.13 0.52
CA ALA A 586 -21.14 -6.89 1.11
C ALA A 586 -20.48 -5.63 0.51
N PHE A 587 -19.16 -5.64 0.31
CA PHE A 587 -18.43 -4.55 -0.34
C PHE A 587 -18.81 -4.41 -1.82
N LEU A 588 -18.93 -5.55 -2.52
CA LEU A 588 -19.25 -5.57 -3.95
C LEU A 588 -20.71 -5.23 -4.27
N ASN A 589 -21.58 -5.21 -3.25
CA ASN A 589 -23.03 -5.09 -3.44
C ASN A 589 -23.41 -3.85 -4.26
N GLY A 590 -24.22 -4.06 -5.29
CA GLY A 590 -24.68 -3.00 -6.20
C GLY A 590 -23.61 -2.42 -7.14
N GLY A 591 -22.39 -2.96 -7.16
CA GLY A 591 -21.33 -2.60 -8.12
C GLY A 591 -20.79 -1.18 -7.97
N LYS A 592 -21.13 -0.46 -6.89
CA LYS A 592 -20.79 0.96 -6.70
C LYS A 592 -19.38 1.17 -6.16
N ARG A 593 -18.83 0.18 -5.44
CA ARG A 593 -17.49 0.23 -4.85
C ARG A 593 -16.50 -0.53 -5.70
N LYS A 594 -15.28 0.00 -5.80
CA LYS A 594 -14.23 -0.57 -6.63
C LYS A 594 -13.00 -0.93 -5.81
N LEU A 595 -12.36 -2.03 -6.16
CA LEU A 595 -11.15 -2.53 -5.57
C LEU A 595 -10.14 -2.81 -6.69
N ILE A 596 -9.02 -2.08 -6.65
CA ILE A 596 -7.83 -2.39 -7.45
C ILE A 596 -6.81 -3.03 -6.51
N HIS A 597 -6.44 -4.27 -6.82
CA HIS A 597 -5.37 -5.00 -6.16
C HIS A 597 -4.22 -5.14 -7.15
N TYR A 598 -2.98 -4.94 -6.73
CA TYR A 598 -1.81 -5.28 -7.52
C TYR A 598 -0.75 -6.03 -6.72
N HIS A 599 0.08 -6.84 -7.39
CA HIS A 599 1.20 -7.53 -6.75
C HIS A 599 2.39 -7.64 -7.70
N GLY A 600 3.60 -7.37 -7.20
CA GLY A 600 4.84 -7.56 -7.95
C GLY A 600 5.18 -9.04 -8.10
N LEU A 601 5.41 -9.50 -9.32
CA LEU A 601 5.71 -10.92 -9.56
C LEU A 601 7.11 -11.34 -9.06
N GLY A 602 8.01 -10.37 -8.80
CA GLY A 602 9.33 -10.60 -8.20
C GLY A 602 9.40 -10.33 -6.69
N ASP A 603 8.25 -10.30 -6.01
CA ASP A 603 8.16 -10.06 -4.57
C ASP A 603 8.59 -11.31 -3.76
N LEU A 604 9.63 -11.17 -2.94
CA LEU A 604 10.10 -12.17 -1.98
C LEU A 604 9.68 -11.91 -0.53
N THR A 605 9.05 -10.78 -0.26
CA THR A 605 8.53 -10.49 1.09
C THR A 605 7.18 -11.16 1.27
N ILE A 606 6.32 -11.08 0.27
CA ILE A 606 4.99 -11.71 0.26
C ILE A 606 4.83 -12.41 -1.08
N SER A 607 4.34 -13.64 -1.08
CA SER A 607 4.21 -14.39 -2.32
C SER A 607 3.11 -13.77 -3.19
N PRO A 608 3.39 -13.43 -4.47
CA PRO A 608 2.35 -13.01 -5.40
C PRO A 608 1.35 -14.12 -5.70
N ALA A 609 1.72 -15.39 -5.54
CA ALA A 609 0.80 -16.51 -5.70
C ALA A 609 -0.30 -16.52 -4.62
N ALA A 610 -0.04 -16.01 -3.42
CA ALA A 610 -1.07 -15.86 -2.38
C ALA A 610 -2.17 -14.85 -2.78
N SER A 611 -1.80 -13.78 -3.48
CA SER A 611 -2.75 -12.80 -4.00
C SER A 611 -3.61 -13.33 -5.15
N ILE A 612 -3.02 -14.14 -6.02
CA ILE A 612 -3.75 -14.88 -7.07
C ILE A 612 -4.74 -15.85 -6.42
N ARG A 613 -4.29 -16.66 -5.44
CA ARG A 613 -5.19 -17.56 -4.71
C ARG A 613 -6.35 -16.81 -4.07
N TYR A 614 -6.09 -15.71 -3.35
CA TYR A 614 -7.15 -14.96 -2.68
C TYR A 614 -8.15 -14.37 -3.67
N HIS A 615 -7.71 -13.89 -4.83
CA HIS A 615 -8.60 -13.45 -5.89
C HIS A 615 -9.53 -14.57 -6.37
N ASP A 616 -9.00 -15.78 -6.57
CA ASP A 616 -9.78 -16.95 -7.01
C ASP A 616 -10.75 -17.45 -5.92
N GLU A 617 -10.33 -17.40 -4.66
CA GLU A 617 -11.18 -17.68 -3.49
C GLU A 617 -12.33 -16.68 -3.39
N VAL A 618 -12.06 -15.37 -3.56
CA VAL A 618 -13.10 -14.32 -3.59
C VAL A 618 -14.07 -14.59 -4.74
N SER A 619 -13.58 -14.84 -5.95
CA SER A 619 -14.42 -15.14 -7.11
C SER A 619 -15.37 -16.31 -6.84
N SER A 620 -14.88 -17.35 -6.15
CA SER A 620 -15.68 -18.50 -5.76
C SER A 620 -16.69 -18.16 -4.66
N ALA A 621 -16.26 -17.41 -3.63
CA ALA A 621 -17.07 -17.11 -2.45
C ALA A 621 -18.24 -16.16 -2.73
N VAL A 622 -18.10 -15.25 -3.70
CA VAL A 622 -19.14 -14.26 -4.05
C VAL A 622 -20.02 -14.69 -5.22
N GLN A 623 -19.75 -15.85 -5.83
CA GLN A 623 -20.53 -16.38 -6.94
C GLN A 623 -22.01 -16.52 -6.53
N GLY A 624 -22.91 -15.89 -7.29
CA GLY A 624 -24.35 -15.87 -7.01
C GLY A 624 -24.78 -14.95 -5.86
N LYS A 625 -23.85 -14.23 -5.21
CA LYS A 625 -24.14 -13.22 -4.16
C LYS A 625 -24.10 -11.79 -4.69
N THR A 626 -23.47 -11.54 -5.83
CA THR A 626 -23.37 -10.23 -6.47
C THR A 626 -24.24 -10.13 -7.71
N SER A 627 -24.64 -8.90 -8.09
CA SER A 627 -25.49 -8.63 -9.25
C SER A 627 -24.77 -8.65 -10.60
N GLY A 628 -23.43 -8.75 -10.60
CA GLY A 628 -22.60 -8.72 -11.80
C GLY A 628 -21.28 -9.49 -11.60
N PRO A 629 -20.48 -9.65 -12.67
CA PRO A 629 -19.18 -10.33 -12.59
C PRO A 629 -18.22 -9.62 -11.64
N LEU A 630 -17.31 -10.37 -11.03
CA LEU A 630 -16.32 -9.83 -10.09
C LEU A 630 -15.53 -8.66 -10.71
N SER A 631 -15.18 -8.78 -11.99
CA SER A 631 -14.41 -7.80 -12.76
C SER A 631 -15.05 -6.41 -12.86
N ASP A 632 -16.35 -6.28 -12.55
CA ASP A 632 -17.02 -4.97 -12.51
C ASP A 632 -16.64 -4.17 -11.27
N SER A 633 -16.15 -4.82 -10.22
CA SER A 633 -15.87 -4.19 -8.93
C SER A 633 -14.51 -4.53 -8.34
N TYR A 634 -13.90 -5.67 -8.68
CA TYR A 634 -12.60 -6.10 -8.17
C TYR A 634 -11.71 -6.59 -9.31
N ARG A 635 -10.53 -5.97 -9.46
CA ARG A 635 -9.48 -6.37 -10.42
C ARG A 635 -8.14 -6.53 -9.71
N LEU A 636 -7.49 -7.67 -9.96
CA LEU A 636 -6.09 -7.92 -9.60
C LEU A 636 -5.19 -7.61 -10.81
N PHE A 637 -4.10 -6.87 -10.61
CA PHE A 637 -3.07 -6.59 -11.61
C PHE A 637 -1.74 -7.22 -11.19
N SER A 638 -1.25 -8.15 -11.99
CA SER A 638 0.08 -8.73 -11.81
C SER A 638 1.13 -7.84 -12.45
N ILE A 639 2.13 -7.43 -11.67
CA ILE A 639 3.16 -6.48 -12.13
C ILE A 639 4.48 -7.22 -12.37
N PRO A 640 4.82 -7.52 -13.64
CA PRO A 640 6.01 -8.28 -13.94
C PRO A 640 7.27 -7.48 -13.64
N GLY A 641 8.31 -8.15 -13.14
CA GLY A 641 9.59 -7.52 -12.79
C GLY A 641 9.52 -6.43 -11.70
N MET A 642 8.40 -6.31 -10.97
CA MET A 642 8.31 -5.47 -9.78
C MET A 642 8.60 -6.30 -8.52
N GLY A 643 9.37 -5.72 -7.59
CA GLY A 643 9.59 -6.28 -6.26
C GLY A 643 8.45 -5.99 -5.27
N HIS A 644 8.77 -5.97 -3.97
CA HIS A 644 7.79 -5.66 -2.93
C HIS A 644 7.32 -4.20 -3.01
N CYS A 645 6.04 -4.00 -3.37
CA CYS A 645 5.35 -2.72 -3.56
C CYS A 645 5.84 -1.78 -4.68
N ARG A 646 7.14 -1.85 -5.03
CA ARG A 646 7.83 -0.90 -5.91
C ARG A 646 9.16 -1.49 -6.40
N SER A 647 9.88 -0.71 -7.21
CA SER A 647 11.22 -1.04 -7.73
C SER A 647 11.26 -2.31 -8.60
N GLY A 648 12.44 -2.60 -9.13
CA GLY A 648 12.72 -3.73 -10.00
C GLY A 648 12.84 -3.34 -11.49
N PRO A 649 13.29 -4.28 -12.35
CA PRO A 649 13.48 -4.03 -13.77
C PRO A 649 12.19 -3.79 -14.55
N GLY A 650 11.04 -4.22 -14.03
CA GLY A 650 9.77 -4.17 -14.75
C GLY A 650 9.08 -2.79 -14.76
N PRO A 651 7.88 -2.71 -15.36
CA PRO A 651 7.03 -1.52 -15.42
C PRO A 651 6.37 -1.17 -14.06
N TRP A 652 7.16 -0.98 -13.02
CA TRP A 652 6.68 -0.87 -11.64
C TRP A 652 6.08 0.49 -11.28
N LEU A 653 6.35 1.57 -12.01
CA LEU A 653 5.86 2.91 -11.65
C LEU A 653 4.54 3.24 -12.35
N PHE A 654 3.46 3.26 -11.58
CA PHE A 654 2.09 3.57 -12.02
C PHE A 654 1.29 4.32 -10.95
N GLY A 655 1.93 4.82 -9.89
CA GLY A 655 1.28 5.59 -8.83
C GLY A 655 0.63 4.72 -7.75
N GLY A 656 1.14 3.50 -7.54
CA GLY A 656 0.74 2.68 -6.40
C GLY A 656 1.20 3.27 -5.06
N PRO A 657 0.59 2.87 -3.92
CA PRO A 657 1.06 3.21 -2.58
C PRO A 657 2.56 2.92 -2.43
N THR A 658 3.27 3.79 -1.70
CA THR A 658 4.73 3.76 -1.47
C THR A 658 5.63 4.03 -2.70
N GLN A 659 5.06 4.21 -3.91
CA GLN A 659 5.79 4.64 -5.11
C GLN A 659 6.00 6.15 -5.12
N ARG A 660 6.77 6.61 -4.12
CA ARG A 660 6.85 8.01 -3.70
C ARG A 660 8.22 8.62 -3.65
N ASP A 661 9.24 7.89 -4.10
CA ASP A 661 10.59 8.42 -4.13
C ASP A 661 10.62 9.69 -5.00
N ALA A 662 11.50 10.62 -4.66
CA ALA A 662 11.56 11.93 -5.29
C ALA A 662 11.60 11.83 -6.82
N GLY A 663 10.64 12.47 -7.48
CA GLY A 663 10.53 12.50 -8.94
C GLY A 663 9.99 11.24 -9.60
N ASN A 664 9.82 10.13 -8.86
CA ASN A 664 9.12 8.94 -9.33
C ASN A 664 7.60 9.21 -9.32
N THR A 665 7.14 9.89 -10.36
CA THR A 665 5.73 10.14 -10.69
C THR A 665 5.27 9.19 -11.80
N PRO A 666 3.98 8.85 -11.87
CA PRO A 666 3.45 8.23 -13.07
C PRO A 666 3.78 9.04 -14.32
N LEU A 667 3.80 8.36 -15.47
CA LEU A 667 4.30 8.96 -16.72
C LEU A 667 3.45 10.14 -17.19
N GLN A 668 2.14 10.09 -16.94
CA GLN A 668 1.18 11.13 -17.32
C GLN A 668 0.11 11.28 -16.24
N TRP A 669 -0.40 12.50 -16.09
CA TRP A 669 -1.51 12.84 -15.19
C TRP A 669 -2.85 12.42 -15.80
N ASP A 670 -3.07 11.10 -15.89
CA ASP A 670 -4.30 10.53 -16.45
C ASP A 670 -4.65 9.17 -15.84
N THR A 671 -5.88 8.72 -16.09
CA THR A 671 -6.41 7.42 -15.61
C THR A 671 -5.68 6.19 -16.13
N ARG A 672 -4.87 6.33 -17.19
CA ARG A 672 -4.17 5.20 -17.82
C ARG A 672 -2.80 4.96 -17.20
N HIS A 673 -2.14 6.00 -16.70
CA HIS A 673 -0.80 5.91 -16.15
C HIS A 673 -0.78 6.03 -14.62
N ASP A 674 -1.76 6.70 -14.02
CA ASP A 674 -1.92 6.84 -12.57
C ASP A 674 -3.05 5.93 -12.04
N MET A 675 -2.69 4.90 -11.27
CA MET A 675 -3.61 3.89 -10.77
C MET A 675 -4.59 4.45 -9.73
N LEU A 676 -4.21 5.51 -9.01
CA LEU A 676 -5.12 6.17 -8.08
C LEU A 676 -6.19 6.98 -8.85
N LEU A 677 -5.80 7.68 -9.92
CA LEU A 677 -6.76 8.33 -10.82
C LEU A 677 -7.66 7.30 -11.52
N SER A 678 -7.08 6.16 -11.92
CA SER A 678 -7.80 5.02 -12.50
C SER A 678 -8.90 4.52 -11.55
N LEU A 679 -8.57 4.32 -10.27
CA LEU A 679 -9.52 3.92 -9.22
C LEU A 679 -10.65 4.95 -9.05
N VAL A 680 -10.31 6.23 -8.89
CA VAL A 680 -11.32 7.29 -8.69
C VAL A 680 -12.24 7.39 -9.90
N GLY A 681 -11.67 7.40 -11.11
CA GLY A 681 -12.43 7.41 -12.36
C GLY A 681 -13.35 6.20 -12.46
N TRP A 682 -12.91 5.02 -12.03
CA TRP A 682 -13.71 3.80 -12.06
C TRP A 682 -14.85 3.80 -11.04
N THR A 683 -14.56 4.22 -9.80
CA THR A 683 -15.55 4.35 -8.73
C THR A 683 -16.64 5.38 -9.07
N GLU A 684 -16.29 6.43 -9.81
CA GLU A 684 -17.22 7.52 -10.15
C GLU A 684 -17.87 7.37 -11.53
N GLY A 685 -17.67 6.23 -12.19
CA GLY A 685 -18.31 5.92 -13.47
C GLY A 685 -17.78 6.73 -14.65
N LYS A 686 -16.58 7.31 -14.53
CA LYS A 686 -15.91 8.07 -15.59
C LYS A 686 -14.96 7.20 -16.42
N TRP A 687 -14.43 6.13 -15.85
CA TRP A 687 -13.39 5.30 -16.44
C TRP A 687 -13.66 3.81 -16.22
N ASP A 688 -13.13 2.96 -17.10
CA ASP A 688 -13.15 1.51 -16.92
C ASP A 688 -11.73 0.96 -17.21
N PRO A 689 -10.98 0.51 -16.19
CA PRO A 689 -9.56 0.17 -16.30
C PRO A 689 -9.34 -1.21 -16.92
N THR A 690 -9.54 -1.34 -18.24
CA THR A 690 -9.28 -2.59 -18.98
C THR A 690 -7.79 -2.99 -18.99
N TYR A 691 -6.90 -2.02 -18.73
CA TYR A 691 -5.48 -2.20 -18.41
C TYR A 691 -4.97 -0.93 -17.72
N GLN A 692 -3.82 -1.03 -17.05
CA GLN A 692 -3.03 0.11 -16.58
C GLN A 692 -1.72 0.20 -17.37
N VAL A 693 -1.07 1.36 -17.45
CA VAL A 693 0.29 1.50 -18.00
C VAL A 693 1.29 1.73 -16.88
N GLY A 694 2.28 0.86 -16.79
CA GLY A 694 3.43 1.02 -15.91
C GLY A 694 4.69 1.44 -16.66
N ALA A 695 5.57 2.18 -15.98
CA ALA A 695 6.86 2.61 -16.51
C ALA A 695 8.03 1.85 -15.87
N ALA A 696 8.96 1.40 -16.70
CA ALA A 696 10.22 0.79 -16.32
C ALA A 696 11.36 1.77 -16.59
N TYR A 697 12.27 1.93 -15.63
CA TYR A 697 13.38 2.86 -15.75
C TYR A 697 14.72 2.16 -15.86
N ASN A 698 15.75 2.88 -16.31
CA ASN A 698 17.11 2.40 -16.16
C ASN A 698 17.50 2.35 -14.68
N SER A 699 18.59 1.62 -14.38
CA SER A 699 19.12 1.51 -13.04
C SER A 699 20.56 1.97 -12.94
N GLN A 700 20.97 2.30 -11.71
CA GLN A 700 22.37 2.42 -11.32
C GLN A 700 22.62 1.58 -10.06
N THR A 701 23.80 0.97 -10.00
CA THR A 701 24.27 0.21 -8.84
C THR A 701 25.25 1.07 -8.06
N SER A 702 24.96 1.30 -6.77
CA SER A 702 25.83 2.10 -5.91
C SER A 702 27.02 1.29 -5.39
N ALA A 703 28.24 1.79 -5.59
CA ALA A 703 29.45 1.17 -5.03
C ALA A 703 29.58 1.34 -3.51
N GLU A 704 28.82 2.27 -2.89
CA GLU A 704 28.98 2.68 -1.49
C GLU A 704 27.94 2.06 -0.53
N ALA A 705 26.85 1.49 -1.05
CA ALA A 705 25.74 0.95 -0.27
C ALA A 705 25.48 -0.54 -0.59
N ASN A 706 26.47 -1.41 -0.34
CA ASN A 706 26.36 -2.86 -0.54
C ASN A 706 25.97 -3.30 -1.98
N ASN A 707 26.34 -2.55 -3.02
CA ASN A 707 25.94 -2.83 -4.42
C ASN A 707 24.41 -2.85 -4.64
N TYR A 708 23.65 -2.01 -3.92
CA TYR A 708 22.22 -1.87 -4.17
C TYR A 708 21.93 -1.28 -5.54
N THR A 709 21.02 -1.91 -6.29
CA THR A 709 20.59 -1.46 -7.62
C THR A 709 19.28 -0.68 -7.49
N THR A 710 19.30 0.57 -7.96
CA THR A 710 18.14 1.48 -7.89
C THR A 710 17.60 1.74 -9.28
N TRP A 711 16.32 1.43 -9.51
CA TRP A 711 15.59 1.82 -10.72
C TRP A 711 14.85 3.13 -10.44
N SER A 712 15.04 4.16 -11.25
CA SER A 712 14.47 5.48 -10.97
C SER A 712 14.32 6.33 -12.23
N ARG A 713 13.32 7.20 -12.24
CA ARG A 713 13.08 8.17 -13.31
C ARG A 713 14.31 9.02 -13.64
N GLN A 714 15.13 9.33 -12.65
CA GLN A 714 16.36 10.12 -12.85
C GLN A 714 17.36 9.45 -13.79
N TYR A 715 17.30 8.12 -13.95
CA TYR A 715 18.17 7.36 -14.84
C TYR A 715 17.59 7.20 -16.26
N GLY A 716 16.41 7.76 -16.52
CA GLY A 716 15.75 7.73 -17.81
C GLY A 716 14.80 6.54 -17.98
N LEU A 717 13.74 6.79 -18.76
CA LEU A 717 12.74 5.78 -19.10
C LEU A 717 13.33 4.71 -20.02
N ARG A 718 13.16 3.44 -19.66
CA ARG A 718 13.53 2.28 -20.48
C ARG A 718 12.38 1.90 -21.41
N HIS A 719 11.23 1.55 -20.84
CA HIS A 719 10.04 1.17 -21.60
C HIS A 719 8.76 1.33 -20.77
N THR A 720 7.61 1.17 -21.42
CA THR A 720 6.29 1.07 -20.78
C THR A 720 5.60 -0.24 -21.17
N ARG A 721 4.70 -0.74 -20.31
CA ARG A 721 3.94 -1.97 -20.57
C ARG A 721 2.48 -1.80 -20.16
N LYS A 722 1.57 -2.52 -20.83
CA LYS A 722 0.23 -2.76 -20.30
C LYS A 722 0.34 -3.69 -19.09
N LEU A 723 -0.31 -3.31 -17.99
CA LEU A 723 -0.54 -4.14 -16.82
C LEU A 723 -1.98 -4.64 -16.98
N CYS A 724 -2.12 -5.94 -17.21
CA CYS A 724 -3.39 -6.55 -17.54
C CYS A 724 -4.09 -7.05 -16.28
N PRO A 725 -5.43 -7.00 -16.22
CA PRO A 725 -6.17 -7.58 -15.12
C PRO A 725 -6.08 -9.11 -15.19
N TRP A 726 -5.70 -9.74 -14.08
CA TRP A 726 -5.65 -11.20 -13.91
C TRP A 726 -6.98 -11.84 -14.33
N PRO A 727 -6.97 -12.97 -15.08
CA PRO A 727 -5.81 -13.79 -15.43
C PRO A 727 -5.01 -13.32 -16.64
N GLN A 728 -5.38 -12.22 -17.28
CA GLN A 728 -4.71 -11.77 -18.50
C GLN A 728 -3.30 -11.25 -18.22
N VAL A 729 -2.44 -11.43 -19.21
CA VAL A 729 -1.05 -10.97 -19.25
C VAL A 729 -0.76 -10.22 -20.55
N ALA A 730 0.29 -9.41 -20.56
CA ALA A 730 0.64 -8.59 -21.70
C ALA A 730 1.54 -9.37 -22.68
N HIS A 731 1.02 -9.68 -23.86
CA HIS A 731 1.78 -10.32 -24.95
C HIS A 731 2.22 -9.29 -25.97
N TYR A 732 3.48 -9.39 -26.40
CA TYR A 732 4.00 -8.57 -27.48
C TYR A 732 3.35 -8.96 -28.81
N ASP A 733 2.89 -7.97 -29.58
CA ASP A 733 2.21 -8.18 -30.86
C ASP A 733 3.15 -8.65 -32.00
N GLY A 734 4.46 -8.77 -31.72
CA GLY A 734 5.49 -9.17 -32.68
C GLY A 734 5.97 -8.01 -33.57
N HIS A 735 5.29 -6.86 -33.54
CA HIS A 735 5.54 -5.72 -34.42
C HIS A 735 5.35 -4.36 -33.71
N GLY A 736 6.40 -3.72 -33.26
CA GLY A 736 6.24 -2.39 -32.70
C GLY A 736 7.45 -1.93 -31.93
N ARG A 737 7.28 -0.83 -31.23
CA ARG A 737 8.32 -0.35 -30.32
C ARG A 737 8.23 -1.11 -29.01
N THR A 738 9.35 -1.59 -28.54
CA THR A 738 9.51 -2.24 -27.23
C THR A 738 10.14 -1.28 -26.21
N ASP A 739 10.50 -0.07 -26.64
CA ASP A 739 11.20 0.94 -25.86
C ASP A 739 10.43 2.28 -25.76
N GLY A 740 10.76 3.04 -24.72
CA GLY A 740 10.25 4.39 -24.53
C GLY A 740 8.76 4.48 -24.12
N PRO A 741 8.17 5.69 -24.18
CA PRO A 741 6.90 6.00 -23.51
C PRO A 741 5.68 5.37 -24.18
N ARG A 742 5.78 4.92 -25.43
CA ARG A 742 4.68 4.33 -26.19
C ARG A 742 4.82 2.82 -26.42
N ALA A 743 5.81 2.17 -25.81
CA ALA A 743 6.03 0.73 -25.95
C ALA A 743 4.80 -0.09 -25.56
N PHE A 744 4.05 0.35 -24.56
CA PHE A 744 2.80 -0.30 -24.12
C PHE A 744 1.76 -0.50 -25.25
N ARG A 745 1.85 0.24 -26.36
CA ARG A 745 0.92 0.10 -27.49
C ARG A 745 1.16 -1.15 -28.33
N SER A 746 2.35 -1.75 -28.23
CA SER A 746 2.74 -2.96 -28.96
C SER A 746 2.42 -4.24 -28.17
N PHE A 747 1.59 -4.14 -27.14
CA PHE A 747 1.20 -5.26 -26.28
C PHE A 747 -0.30 -5.36 -26.24
N ASP A 748 -0.84 -6.57 -26.14
CA ASP A 748 -2.25 -6.81 -25.89
C ASP A 748 -2.45 -7.72 -24.67
N CYS A 749 -3.53 -7.46 -23.93
CA CYS A 749 -3.92 -8.31 -22.82
C CYS A 749 -4.60 -9.56 -23.37
N GLN A 750 -4.03 -10.72 -23.10
CA GLN A 750 -4.54 -12.02 -23.53
C GLN A 750 -4.51 -12.99 -22.34
N ASP A 751 -5.33 -14.03 -22.40
CA ASP A 751 -5.21 -15.13 -21.43
C ASP A 751 -3.87 -15.87 -21.67
N PRO A 752 -3.17 -16.33 -20.62
CA PRO A 752 -1.86 -16.97 -20.70
C PRO A 752 -1.81 -18.26 -21.54
#